data_AF-A0A4V3G6K7-F1
#
_entry.id   AF-A0A4V3G6K7-F1
#
_cell.length_a   1.000
_cell.length_b   1.000
_cell.length_c   1.000
_cell.angle_alpha   90.00
_cell.angle_beta   90.00
_cell.angle_gamma   90.00
#
_symmetry.space_group_name_H-M   'P 1'
#
loop_
_entity.id
_entity.type
_entity.pdbx_description
1 polymer ?
#
loop_
_entity_poly.entity_id
_entity_poly.type
_entity_poly.pdbx_seq_one_letter_code
_entity_poly.pdbx_strand_id
1 'polypeptide(L)'
;MNSTNSVPKQLPLLIALDSPAGRDLNVVGAKFANLAAVADRLDGRAAVPHAVGIPASAFTDALGSDGTSALAELFHEVAATAGNELINLDARLAAILESLTLPSALWKALAGWCADASKNGPWAVRSSSLVEDGTVRSHAGLYESFLHLTTLSDIAEAVTACWTSFYSPRAVLARLRAGDTDPAPRIAVIVQRMVDADLAGVAFTQDDRTLVCATVGTGEHLVSGLTAAHRYDITDHAAPPPPYDQIADLAGELRTQLGHEVDIEWAWHPEGLRLLQVRPVTAALSMAPPAGPVFATTSLYNSEDLPTGIELGDCADVYLSVTTKRSPAFGLAVRHGVTVDDGWLITLNGNGLNDPAMRPQWWDQLPGEVILDLGPSARQNILPSEDLPRFLSTVLNLQGDPHARHTLLLRPFIRGASGAVTCAKPDGSTTMEHSAESLLAINRGLTSPGSLDLPALNDEQSWAALEAPDPWSLDQLRQVAAFTHTLTELYPGTYLEWVHDKQAPHFIDYSITDTGPASSWTGSTLSAGAARGPLLILPDDETLTRLSIAPIVSIKGDADVPESHYITNLLERIAELPTPPIVYADRPYVILSRLIGHVAGFAFAGGSDLCHLAILIREDHVPAIVANLPDDVGDGHLAIIDNGRLHLRAPAQT
;
A
#
# COMPACT_ATOMS: atom_id res chain seq x y z
N MET A 1 -0.02 -41.16 12.40
CA MET A 1 0.57 -41.70 11.16
C MET A 1 1.64 -40.72 10.71
N ASN A 2 2.80 -41.26 10.33
CA ASN A 2 4.13 -40.64 10.33
C ASN A 2 4.23 -39.19 9.79
N SER A 3 4.62 -38.27 10.68
CA SER A 3 5.35 -37.05 10.31
C SER A 3 6.79 -37.42 9.97
N THR A 4 7.08 -37.59 8.68
CA THR A 4 8.47 -37.58 8.23
C THR A 4 8.99 -36.15 8.34
N ASN A 5 9.86 -35.92 9.33
CA ASN A 5 10.87 -34.88 9.28
C ASN A 5 11.67 -35.04 7.97
N SER A 6 11.24 -34.39 6.89
CA SER A 6 12.08 -34.18 5.74
C SER A 6 13.05 -33.06 6.08
N VAL A 7 14.31 -33.40 6.31
CA VAL A 7 15.43 -32.45 6.25
C VAL A 7 15.24 -31.58 5.00
N PRO A 8 15.26 -30.24 5.09
CA PRO A 8 15.12 -29.39 3.91
C PRO A 8 16.20 -29.80 2.90
N LYS A 9 15.78 -30.27 1.73
CA LYS A 9 16.70 -30.62 0.64
C LYS A 9 17.47 -29.36 0.29
N GLN A 10 18.78 -29.36 0.55
CA GLN A 10 19.63 -28.25 0.15
C GLN A 10 19.63 -28.17 -1.38
N LEU A 11 19.00 -27.11 -1.90
CA LEU A 11 18.93 -26.86 -3.34
C LEU A 11 20.32 -26.51 -3.89
N PRO A 12 20.62 -26.88 -5.14
CA PRO A 12 21.83 -26.40 -5.78
C PRO A 12 21.78 -24.88 -5.96
N LEU A 13 22.94 -24.22 -5.91
CA LEU A 13 23.07 -22.77 -6.13
C LEU A 13 22.64 -22.35 -7.55
N LEU A 14 22.77 -23.27 -8.50
CA LEU A 14 22.45 -23.10 -9.91
C LEU A 14 21.57 -24.28 -10.36
N ILE A 15 20.40 -23.97 -10.89
CA ILE A 15 19.37 -24.92 -11.31
C ILE A 15 19.41 -25.06 -12.83
N ALA A 16 19.68 -26.27 -13.31
CA ALA A 16 19.70 -26.57 -14.74
C ALA A 16 18.28 -26.76 -15.31
N LEU A 17 18.10 -26.44 -16.60
CA LEU A 17 16.83 -26.58 -17.34
C LEU A 17 16.28 -28.02 -17.32
N ASP A 18 17.15 -29.02 -17.39
CA ASP A 18 16.80 -30.44 -17.41
C ASP A 18 16.55 -31.04 -16.02
N SER A 19 16.78 -30.26 -14.95
CA SER A 19 16.62 -30.73 -13.58
C SER A 19 15.16 -30.69 -13.12
N PRO A 20 14.73 -31.58 -12.20
CA PRO A 20 13.38 -31.51 -11.61
C PRO A 20 13.11 -30.16 -10.91
N ALA A 21 14.10 -29.58 -10.25
CA ALA A 21 14.00 -28.26 -9.62
C ALA A 21 13.85 -27.13 -10.66
N GLY A 22 14.37 -27.33 -11.87
CA GLY A 22 14.21 -26.40 -12.99
C GLY A 22 12.77 -26.29 -13.48
N ARG A 23 11.91 -27.25 -13.14
CA ARG A 23 10.48 -27.27 -13.49
C ARG A 23 9.57 -26.87 -12.32
N ASP A 24 10.15 -26.54 -11.17
CA ASP A 24 9.39 -26.15 -9.98
C ASP A 24 9.23 -24.63 -9.91
N LEU A 25 8.00 -24.18 -10.13
CA LEU A 25 7.63 -22.76 -10.08
C LEU A 25 8.03 -22.10 -8.77
N ASN A 26 8.00 -22.82 -7.65
CA ASN A 26 8.34 -22.30 -6.32
C ASN A 26 9.84 -22.17 -6.09
N VAL A 27 10.67 -22.69 -7.00
CA VAL A 27 12.13 -22.64 -6.88
C VAL A 27 12.70 -21.61 -7.85
N VAL A 28 12.30 -21.68 -9.12
CA VAL A 28 12.91 -20.93 -10.24
C VAL A 28 11.94 -19.93 -10.90
N GLY A 29 10.72 -19.81 -10.39
CA GLY A 29 9.69 -18.91 -10.92
C GLY A 29 9.09 -19.38 -12.25
N ALA A 30 8.03 -18.69 -12.66
CA ALA A 30 7.21 -19.03 -13.82
C ALA A 30 7.99 -19.11 -15.13
N LYS A 31 8.77 -18.07 -15.44
CA LYS A 31 9.46 -17.95 -16.73
C LYS A 31 10.46 -19.08 -16.95
N PHE A 32 11.26 -19.43 -15.94
CA PHE A 32 12.24 -20.50 -16.07
C PHE A 32 11.58 -21.88 -16.06
N ALA A 33 10.61 -22.11 -15.17
CA ALA A 33 9.91 -23.38 -15.08
C ALA A 33 9.16 -23.73 -16.37
N ASN A 34 8.47 -22.75 -16.97
CA ASN A 34 7.77 -22.92 -18.23
C ASN A 34 8.75 -23.25 -19.37
N LEU A 35 9.90 -22.57 -19.43
CA LEU A 35 10.95 -22.87 -20.39
C LEU A 35 11.54 -24.29 -20.19
N ALA A 36 11.84 -24.68 -18.95
CA ALA A 36 12.35 -25.99 -18.58
C ALA A 36 11.35 -27.14 -18.81
N ALA A 37 10.04 -26.85 -18.73
CA ALA A 37 8.99 -27.83 -18.99
C ALA A 37 8.92 -28.25 -20.46
N VAL A 38 9.32 -27.36 -21.38
CA VAL A 38 9.24 -27.59 -22.83
C VAL A 38 10.59 -27.86 -23.49
N ALA A 39 11.71 -27.48 -22.85
CA ALA A 39 13.06 -27.57 -23.44
C ALA A 39 13.40 -28.96 -24.01
N ASP A 40 13.10 -30.03 -23.26
CA ASP A 40 13.40 -31.43 -23.68
C ASP A 40 12.44 -31.96 -24.75
N ARG A 41 11.36 -31.23 -25.08
CA ARG A 41 10.27 -31.66 -25.96
C ARG A 41 10.24 -30.93 -27.31
N LEU A 42 11.27 -30.13 -27.59
CA LEU A 42 11.37 -29.36 -28.84
C LEU A 42 11.79 -30.21 -30.05
N ASP A 43 12.20 -31.48 -29.85
CA ASP A 43 12.53 -32.47 -30.90
C ASP A 43 13.41 -31.95 -32.06
N GLY A 44 14.30 -31.00 -31.80
CA GLY A 44 15.17 -30.38 -32.81
C GLY A 44 14.52 -29.31 -33.70
N ARG A 45 13.23 -28.98 -33.48
CA ARG A 45 12.52 -27.89 -34.17
C ARG A 45 12.97 -26.51 -33.72
N ALA A 46 13.32 -26.39 -32.44
CA ALA A 46 13.96 -25.23 -31.86
C ALA A 46 14.95 -25.68 -30.78
N ALA A 47 15.89 -24.81 -30.44
CA ALA A 47 16.78 -25.01 -29.30
C ALA A 47 16.58 -23.92 -28.26
N VAL A 48 16.71 -24.27 -26.98
CA VAL A 48 16.77 -23.27 -25.90
C VAL A 48 18.24 -22.86 -25.73
N PRO A 49 18.58 -21.56 -25.77
CA PRO A 49 19.94 -21.11 -25.47
C PRO A 49 20.35 -21.55 -24.06
N HIS A 50 21.64 -21.79 -23.85
CA HIS A 50 22.15 -22.21 -22.53
C HIS A 50 21.65 -21.27 -21.43
N ALA A 51 20.90 -21.83 -20.48
CA ALA A 51 20.32 -21.07 -19.38
C ALA A 51 20.48 -21.82 -18.06
N VAL A 52 20.54 -21.04 -16.98
CA VAL A 52 20.55 -21.55 -15.62
C VAL A 52 19.70 -20.66 -14.73
N GLY A 53 18.98 -21.25 -13.79
CA GLY A 53 18.18 -20.56 -12.80
C GLY A 53 18.96 -20.39 -11.50
N ILE A 54 18.94 -19.20 -10.94
CA ILE A 54 19.31 -18.93 -9.56
C ILE A 54 18.01 -19.02 -8.75
N PRO A 55 17.90 -19.92 -7.76
CA PRO A 55 16.66 -20.13 -7.04
C PRO A 55 16.30 -18.90 -6.20
N ALA A 56 15.01 -18.66 -5.97
CA ALA A 56 14.55 -17.51 -5.19
C ALA A 56 15.12 -17.47 -3.77
N SER A 57 15.37 -18.65 -3.17
CA SER A 57 16.00 -18.76 -1.85
C SER A 57 17.40 -18.16 -1.78
N ALA A 58 18.11 -18.03 -2.91
CA ALA A 58 19.45 -17.43 -2.95
C ALA A 58 19.45 -15.95 -2.54
N PHE A 59 18.32 -15.24 -2.67
CA PHE A 59 18.20 -13.89 -2.15
C PHE A 59 18.31 -13.85 -0.63
N THR A 60 17.59 -14.73 0.07
CA THR A 60 17.60 -14.77 1.54
C THR A 60 19.01 -15.04 2.06
N ASP A 61 19.72 -15.95 1.39
CA ASP A 61 21.13 -16.24 1.69
C ASP A 61 22.04 -15.04 1.40
N ALA A 62 21.74 -14.24 0.37
CA ALA A 62 22.50 -13.04 -0.02
C ALA A 62 22.26 -11.84 0.89
N LEU A 63 21.03 -11.64 1.36
CA LEU A 63 20.67 -10.54 2.26
C LEU A 63 21.02 -10.84 3.73
N GLY A 64 21.05 -12.12 4.10
CA GLY A 64 21.29 -12.56 5.47
C GLY A 64 20.06 -12.42 6.38
N SER A 65 20.18 -12.95 7.60
CA SER A 65 19.08 -12.96 8.58
C SER A 65 18.63 -11.56 8.96
N ASP A 66 19.58 -10.66 9.24
CA ASP A 66 19.30 -9.34 9.79
C ASP A 66 18.57 -8.47 8.76
N GLY A 67 19.05 -8.48 7.50
CA GLY A 67 18.38 -7.77 6.41
C GLY A 67 17.01 -8.38 6.06
N THR A 68 16.87 -9.71 6.16
CA THR A 68 15.57 -10.39 5.96
C THR A 68 14.56 -9.99 7.04
N SER A 69 14.98 -9.91 8.31
CA SER A 69 14.13 -9.44 9.41
C SER A 69 13.75 -7.97 9.23
N ALA A 70 14.70 -7.10 8.88
CA ALA A 70 14.42 -5.68 8.64
C ALA A 70 13.44 -5.47 7.47
N LEU A 71 13.58 -6.27 6.40
CA LEU A 71 12.65 -6.25 5.27
C LEU A 71 11.25 -6.71 5.68
N ALA A 72 11.16 -7.74 6.53
CA ALA A 72 9.89 -8.22 7.04
C ALA A 72 9.17 -7.17 7.90
N GLU A 73 9.90 -6.49 8.78
CA GLU A 73 9.37 -5.37 9.57
C GLU A 73 8.89 -4.23 8.67
N LEU A 74 9.67 -3.84 7.66
CA LEU A 74 9.29 -2.78 6.72
C LEU A 74 7.98 -3.10 5.98
N PHE A 75 7.82 -4.30 5.43
CA PHE A 75 6.59 -4.67 4.71
C PHE A 75 5.39 -4.85 5.65
N HIS A 76 5.62 -5.29 6.89
CA HIS A 76 4.58 -5.27 7.91
C HIS A 76 4.08 -3.85 8.15
N GLU A 77 4.98 -2.87 8.25
CA GLU A 77 4.61 -1.45 8.38
C GLU A 77 3.90 -0.89 7.13
N VAL A 78 4.38 -1.22 5.92
CA VAL A 78 3.74 -0.79 4.66
C VAL A 78 2.32 -1.34 4.56
N ALA A 79 2.11 -2.61 4.92
CA ALA A 79 0.79 -3.23 4.95
C ALA A 79 -0.11 -2.59 6.03
N ALA A 80 0.44 -2.34 7.22
CA ALA A 80 -0.27 -1.74 8.34
C ALA A 80 -0.64 -0.26 8.11
N THR A 81 0.04 0.43 7.18
CA THR A 81 -0.19 1.85 6.85
C THR A 81 -0.97 2.06 5.55
N ALA A 82 -1.58 1.00 4.98
CA ALA A 82 -2.30 1.05 3.71
C ALA A 82 -1.49 1.72 2.58
N GLY A 83 -0.18 1.46 2.55
CA GLY A 83 0.73 1.99 1.53
C GLY A 83 1.21 3.43 1.73
N ASN A 84 0.82 4.14 2.80
CA ASN A 84 1.27 5.53 3.04
C ASN A 84 2.81 5.67 3.09
N GLU A 85 3.54 4.59 3.44
CA GLU A 85 5.00 4.55 3.41
C GLU A 85 5.61 4.34 2.01
N LEU A 86 4.81 4.20 0.94
CA LEU A 86 5.32 4.03 -0.44
C LEU A 86 6.29 5.15 -0.86
N ILE A 87 6.16 6.34 -0.27
CA ILE A 87 7.01 7.51 -0.53
C ILE A 87 8.40 7.35 0.08
N ASN A 88 8.50 6.81 1.31
CA ASN A 88 9.77 6.59 2.02
C ASN A 88 10.35 5.19 1.80
N LEU A 89 9.58 4.31 1.16
CA LEU A 89 9.91 2.92 0.91
C LEU A 89 11.28 2.80 0.22
N ASP A 90 11.54 3.62 -0.81
CA ASP A 90 12.80 3.59 -1.54
C ASP A 90 14.02 3.83 -0.65
N ALA A 91 13.97 4.84 0.23
CA ALA A 91 15.09 5.18 1.09
C ALA A 91 15.37 4.09 2.14
N ARG A 92 14.31 3.50 2.72
CA ARG A 92 14.42 2.44 3.72
C ARG A 92 14.86 1.13 3.08
N LEU A 93 14.31 0.77 1.92
CA LEU A 93 14.76 -0.37 1.14
C LEU A 93 16.22 -0.21 0.72
N ALA A 94 16.63 0.96 0.25
CA ALA A 94 18.02 1.19 -0.12
C ALA A 94 18.98 0.93 1.05
N ALA A 95 18.61 1.37 2.28
CA ALA A 95 19.41 1.09 3.47
C ALA A 95 19.45 -0.41 3.83
N ILE A 96 18.33 -1.13 3.72
CA ILE A 96 18.28 -2.58 4.01
C ILE A 96 19.07 -3.37 2.94
N LEU A 97 18.91 -2.99 1.67
CA LEU A 97 19.49 -3.67 0.52
C LEU A 97 20.93 -3.23 0.22
N GLU A 98 21.50 -2.27 0.97
CA GLU A 98 22.88 -1.81 0.81
C GLU A 98 23.89 -2.95 0.97
N SER A 99 23.60 -3.92 1.85
CA SER A 99 24.44 -5.09 2.08
C SER A 99 24.24 -6.22 1.07
N LEU A 100 23.23 -6.12 0.19
CA LEU A 100 22.85 -7.17 -0.75
C LEU A 100 23.95 -7.35 -1.81
N THR A 101 24.74 -8.39 -1.61
CA THR A 101 25.85 -8.75 -2.52
C THR A 101 25.77 -10.21 -2.90
N LEU A 102 26.28 -10.55 -4.08
CA LEU A 102 26.25 -11.92 -4.56
C LEU A 102 27.15 -12.80 -3.66
N PRO A 103 26.63 -13.86 -3.01
CA PRO A 103 27.44 -14.71 -2.16
C PRO A 103 28.63 -15.31 -2.90
N SER A 104 29.80 -15.36 -2.25
CA SER A 104 31.04 -15.83 -2.90
C SER A 104 30.94 -17.24 -3.50
N ALA A 105 30.10 -18.10 -2.93
CA ALA A 105 29.82 -19.44 -3.46
C ALA A 105 29.02 -19.38 -4.77
N LEU A 106 27.99 -18.52 -4.83
CA LEU A 106 27.19 -18.30 -6.03
C LEU A 106 28.02 -17.62 -7.13
N TRP A 107 28.85 -16.64 -6.78
CA TRP A 107 29.82 -16.03 -7.70
C TRP A 107 30.72 -17.08 -8.35
N LYS A 108 31.33 -17.96 -7.54
CA LYS A 108 32.20 -19.04 -8.05
C LYS A 108 31.44 -20.03 -8.95
N ALA A 109 30.20 -20.35 -8.60
CA ALA A 109 29.36 -21.22 -9.40
C ALA A 109 29.05 -20.58 -10.77
N LEU A 110 28.66 -19.30 -10.80
CA LEU A 110 28.42 -18.56 -12.04
C LEU A 110 29.70 -18.42 -12.87
N ALA A 111 30.85 -18.13 -12.24
CA ALA A 111 32.15 -18.07 -12.91
C ALA A 111 32.46 -19.38 -13.64
N GLY A 112 32.33 -20.51 -12.93
CA GLY A 112 32.56 -21.83 -13.51
C GLY A 112 31.57 -22.17 -14.64
N TRP A 113 30.31 -21.78 -14.48
CA TRP A 113 29.29 -22.03 -15.50
C TRP A 113 29.49 -21.19 -16.77
N CYS A 114 29.88 -19.93 -16.63
CA CYS A 114 30.14 -18.99 -17.73
C CYS A 114 31.47 -19.26 -18.45
N ALA A 115 32.46 -19.83 -17.78
CA ALA A 115 33.79 -20.11 -18.36
C ALA A 115 33.81 -21.31 -19.33
N ASP A 116 32.70 -22.03 -19.45
CA ASP A 116 32.56 -23.14 -20.39
C ASP A 116 32.67 -22.64 -21.83
N ALA A 117 33.72 -23.09 -22.54
CA ALA A 117 34.05 -22.65 -23.90
C ALA A 117 32.96 -22.95 -24.94
N SER A 118 32.00 -23.83 -24.63
CA SER A 118 30.81 -24.04 -25.46
C SER A 118 29.82 -22.86 -25.42
N LYS A 119 30.03 -21.86 -24.56
CA LYS A 119 29.07 -20.78 -24.24
C LYS A 119 29.60 -19.37 -24.58
N ASN A 120 30.17 -19.20 -25.77
CA ASN A 120 30.78 -17.93 -26.22
C ASN A 120 29.79 -16.79 -26.52
N GLY A 121 30.13 -15.56 -26.06
CA GLY A 121 29.49 -14.26 -26.36
C GLY A 121 28.85 -13.56 -25.13
N PRO A 122 27.85 -12.67 -25.28
CA PRO A 122 27.18 -12.00 -24.15
C PRO A 122 26.05 -12.81 -23.48
N TRP A 123 25.67 -12.40 -22.26
CA TRP A 123 24.63 -12.98 -21.42
C TRP A 123 23.44 -12.04 -21.23
N ALA A 124 22.28 -12.62 -20.97
CA ALA A 124 21.07 -11.96 -20.52
C ALA A 124 20.75 -12.43 -19.10
N VAL A 125 20.37 -11.49 -18.23
CA VAL A 125 19.93 -11.77 -16.86
C VAL A 125 18.48 -11.31 -16.73
N ARG A 126 17.57 -12.22 -16.39
CA ARG A 126 16.12 -11.96 -16.40
C ARG A 126 15.51 -12.36 -15.06
N SER A 127 14.61 -11.52 -14.54
CA SER A 127 13.77 -11.86 -13.40
C SER A 127 12.74 -12.94 -13.74
N SER A 128 12.52 -13.88 -12.81
CA SER A 128 11.52 -14.94 -12.89
C SER A 128 10.74 -15.00 -11.57
N SER A 129 9.55 -14.39 -11.55
CA SER A 129 8.72 -14.31 -10.34
C SER A 129 8.06 -15.65 -10.02
N LEU A 130 7.88 -15.94 -8.73
CA LEU A 130 7.13 -17.09 -8.23
C LEU A 130 5.62 -16.80 -8.14
N VAL A 131 5.21 -15.53 -8.26
CA VAL A 131 3.82 -15.05 -8.08
C VAL A 131 3.15 -14.68 -9.41
N GLU A 132 3.85 -14.82 -10.53
CA GLU A 132 3.26 -14.56 -11.84
C GLU A 132 2.37 -15.74 -12.26
N ASP A 133 1.05 -15.50 -12.22
CA ASP A 133 -0.06 -16.08 -13.01
C ASP A 133 -1.36 -16.15 -12.18
N GLY A 134 -1.73 -15.02 -11.56
CA GLY A 134 -3.10 -14.79 -11.11
C GLY A 134 -3.99 -14.44 -12.30
N THR A 135 -5.22 -14.95 -12.32
CA THR A 135 -6.19 -14.83 -13.43
C THR A 135 -6.69 -13.41 -13.74
N VAL A 136 -6.12 -12.36 -13.12
CA VAL A 136 -6.74 -11.02 -13.09
C VAL A 136 -5.96 -9.91 -13.82
N ARG A 137 -4.65 -10.03 -14.11
CA ARG A 137 -3.92 -9.10 -15.01
C ARG A 137 -2.49 -9.62 -15.24
N SER A 138 -2.01 -9.57 -16.47
CA SER A 138 -0.60 -9.81 -16.78
C SER A 138 0.26 -8.69 -16.19
N HIS A 139 1.14 -9.02 -15.24
CA HIS A 139 2.15 -8.09 -14.70
C HIS A 139 3.36 -7.93 -15.66
N ALA A 140 3.09 -7.90 -16.97
CA ALA A 140 4.14 -7.80 -17.98
C ALA A 140 4.97 -6.52 -17.75
N GLY A 141 6.29 -6.67 -17.64
CA GLY A 141 7.22 -5.55 -17.47
C GLY A 141 7.38 -5.02 -16.04
N LEU A 142 6.89 -5.73 -15.00
CA LEU A 142 7.01 -5.27 -13.61
C LEU A 142 8.44 -5.37 -13.05
N TYR A 143 9.22 -6.34 -13.53
CA TYR A 143 10.56 -6.67 -13.01
C TYR A 143 11.64 -6.53 -14.09
N GLU A 144 12.86 -6.27 -13.66
CA GLU A 144 13.95 -5.89 -14.56
C GLU A 144 14.55 -7.08 -15.34
N SER A 145 15.13 -6.77 -16.51
CA SER A 145 15.93 -7.68 -17.32
C SER A 145 17.08 -6.92 -17.97
N PHE A 146 18.27 -7.51 -17.98
CA PHE A 146 19.51 -6.90 -18.45
C PHE A 146 20.12 -7.74 -19.57
N LEU A 147 20.48 -7.12 -20.68
CA LEU A 147 21.00 -7.79 -21.88
C LEU A 147 22.45 -7.36 -22.16
N HIS A 148 23.10 -8.07 -23.07
CA HIS A 148 24.45 -7.77 -23.57
C HIS A 148 25.57 -7.75 -22.50
N LEU A 149 25.41 -8.51 -21.42
CA LEU A 149 26.37 -8.57 -20.32
C LEU A 149 27.58 -9.42 -20.73
N THR A 150 28.79 -8.87 -20.63
CA THR A 150 30.00 -9.54 -21.12
C THR A 150 30.95 -9.96 -20.00
N THR A 151 30.83 -9.35 -18.82
CA THR A 151 31.68 -9.68 -17.67
C THR A 151 30.85 -10.33 -16.55
N LEU A 152 31.54 -11.11 -15.71
CA LEU A 152 30.91 -11.71 -14.54
C LEU A 152 30.45 -10.66 -13.51
N SER A 153 31.12 -9.50 -13.45
CA SER A 153 30.71 -8.37 -12.60
C SER A 153 29.35 -7.84 -13.03
N ASP A 154 29.17 -7.60 -14.34
CA ASP A 154 27.90 -7.10 -14.87
C ASP A 154 26.77 -8.11 -14.62
N ILE A 155 27.05 -9.41 -14.76
CA ILE A 155 26.08 -10.48 -14.44
C ILE A 155 25.69 -10.43 -12.97
N ALA A 156 26.65 -10.31 -12.06
CA ALA A 156 26.36 -10.27 -10.62
C ALA A 156 25.56 -9.02 -10.23
N GLU A 157 25.92 -7.86 -10.78
CA GLU A 157 25.17 -6.61 -10.59
C GLU A 157 23.74 -6.74 -11.14
N ALA A 158 23.57 -7.32 -12.33
CA ALA A 158 22.27 -7.57 -12.91
C ALA A 158 21.43 -8.57 -12.09
N VAL A 159 22.04 -9.58 -11.48
CA VAL A 159 21.32 -10.52 -10.58
C VAL A 159 20.79 -9.77 -9.37
N THR A 160 21.62 -8.94 -8.72
CA THR A 160 21.18 -8.09 -7.61
C THR A 160 20.11 -7.09 -8.05
N ALA A 161 20.24 -6.50 -9.24
CA ALA A 161 19.25 -5.58 -9.78
C ALA A 161 17.91 -6.26 -10.07
N CYS A 162 17.92 -7.50 -10.59
CA CYS A 162 16.69 -8.30 -10.74
C CYS A 162 16.04 -8.55 -9.37
N TRP A 163 16.80 -8.92 -8.34
CA TRP A 163 16.28 -9.10 -6.99
C TRP A 163 15.67 -7.82 -6.41
N THR A 164 16.38 -6.70 -6.50
CA THR A 164 15.91 -5.41 -5.97
C THR A 164 14.67 -4.90 -6.71
N SER A 165 14.49 -5.24 -8.00
CA SER A 165 13.31 -4.87 -8.77
C SER A 165 11.98 -5.38 -8.18
N PHE A 166 12.03 -6.47 -7.40
CA PHE A 166 10.86 -7.00 -6.68
C PHE A 166 10.30 -6.04 -5.63
N TYR A 167 11.15 -5.13 -5.13
CA TYR A 167 10.81 -4.14 -4.10
C TYR A 167 10.64 -2.73 -4.66
N SER A 168 10.71 -2.55 -5.99
CA SER A 168 10.41 -1.24 -6.60
C SER A 168 9.01 -0.75 -6.20
N PRO A 169 8.77 0.56 -6.02
CA PRO A 169 7.46 1.08 -5.60
C PRO A 169 6.31 0.59 -6.48
N ARG A 170 6.54 0.45 -7.80
CA ARG A 170 5.58 -0.13 -8.75
C ARG A 170 5.25 -1.59 -8.44
N ALA A 171 6.27 -2.40 -8.12
CA ALA A 171 6.11 -3.82 -7.80
C ALA A 171 5.38 -4.00 -6.48
N VAL A 172 5.74 -3.20 -5.47
CA VAL A 172 5.07 -3.22 -4.18
C VAL A 172 3.61 -2.78 -4.31
N LEU A 173 3.32 -1.68 -5.02
CA LEU A 173 1.94 -1.26 -5.26
C LEU A 173 1.12 -2.32 -6.01
N ALA A 174 1.69 -2.94 -7.05
CA ALA A 174 1.01 -3.99 -7.81
C ALA A 174 0.66 -5.20 -6.91
N ARG A 175 1.56 -5.56 -5.99
CA ARG A 175 1.34 -6.66 -5.04
C ARG A 175 0.34 -6.30 -3.94
N LEU A 176 0.41 -5.09 -3.38
CA LEU A 176 -0.60 -4.57 -2.44
C LEU A 176 -2.01 -4.57 -3.06
N ARG A 177 -2.13 -4.23 -4.34
CA ARG A 177 -3.40 -4.30 -5.09
C ARG A 177 -3.90 -5.74 -5.26
N ALA A 178 -2.99 -6.70 -5.39
CA ALA A 178 -3.32 -8.13 -5.46
C ALA A 178 -3.56 -8.76 -4.07
N GLY A 179 -3.48 -7.99 -2.98
CA GLY A 179 -3.57 -8.51 -1.61
C GLY A 179 -2.32 -9.27 -1.15
N ASP A 180 -1.21 -9.16 -1.87
CA ASP A 180 0.08 -9.77 -1.53
C ASP A 180 0.94 -8.78 -0.73
N THR A 181 1.00 -8.98 0.58
CA THR A 181 1.78 -8.18 1.54
C THR A 181 3.05 -8.88 2.03
N ASP A 182 3.35 -10.09 1.53
CA ASP A 182 4.41 -10.91 2.10
C ASP A 182 5.81 -10.36 1.73
N PRO A 183 6.68 -10.02 2.70
CA PRO A 183 8.02 -9.52 2.42
C PRO A 183 8.92 -10.49 1.66
N ALA A 184 8.59 -11.78 1.63
CA ALA A 184 9.51 -12.81 1.18
C ALA A 184 9.95 -12.61 -0.28
N PRO A 185 11.27 -12.74 -0.55
CA PRO A 185 11.84 -12.63 -1.89
C PRO A 185 11.36 -13.77 -2.78
N ARG A 186 10.34 -13.49 -3.59
CA ARG A 186 9.73 -14.47 -4.49
C ARG A 186 10.15 -14.25 -5.93
N ILE A 187 11.44 -14.01 -6.13
CA ILE A 187 12.02 -13.75 -7.45
C ILE A 187 13.29 -14.57 -7.65
N ALA A 188 13.19 -15.54 -8.55
CA ALA A 188 14.34 -16.25 -9.09
C ALA A 188 14.97 -15.42 -10.22
N VAL A 189 16.19 -15.77 -10.60
CA VAL A 189 16.92 -15.05 -11.67
C VAL A 189 17.42 -16.05 -12.70
N ILE A 190 17.16 -15.76 -13.97
CA ILE A 190 17.60 -16.54 -15.11
C ILE A 190 18.87 -15.90 -15.64
N VAL A 191 19.96 -16.68 -15.77
CA VAL A 191 21.13 -16.29 -16.55
C VAL A 191 21.10 -17.10 -17.83
N GLN A 192 20.89 -16.44 -18.97
CA GLN A 192 20.66 -17.06 -20.28
C GLN A 192 21.62 -16.51 -21.33
N ARG A 193 22.14 -17.40 -22.16
CA ARG A 193 23.00 -17.05 -23.30
C ARG A 193 22.23 -16.18 -24.29
N MET A 194 22.81 -15.05 -24.69
CA MET A 194 22.22 -14.29 -25.80
C MET A 194 22.43 -15.00 -27.14
N VAL A 195 21.43 -14.88 -28.00
CA VAL A 195 21.44 -15.36 -29.37
C VAL A 195 21.82 -14.21 -30.29
N ASP A 196 22.81 -14.41 -31.16
CA ASP A 196 23.18 -13.47 -32.22
C ASP A 196 22.18 -13.59 -33.38
N ALA A 197 20.99 -13.02 -33.18
CA ALA A 197 19.83 -13.30 -34.01
C ALA A 197 19.77 -12.38 -35.25
N ASP A 198 19.46 -12.97 -36.41
CA ASP A 198 19.12 -12.20 -37.62
C ASP A 198 17.73 -11.57 -37.49
N LEU A 199 16.79 -12.33 -36.91
CA LEU A 199 15.42 -11.91 -36.61
C LEU A 199 15.06 -12.33 -35.19
N ALA A 200 14.26 -11.54 -34.51
CA ALA A 200 13.69 -11.95 -33.23
C ALA A 200 12.30 -11.36 -33.05
N GLY A 201 11.53 -11.94 -32.13
CA GLY A 201 10.27 -11.35 -31.76
C GLY A 201 9.41 -12.21 -30.87
N VAL A 202 8.10 -12.02 -31.00
CA VAL A 202 7.08 -12.71 -30.21
C VAL A 202 6.08 -13.40 -31.12
N ALA A 203 5.51 -14.51 -30.66
CA ALA A 203 4.39 -15.15 -31.33
C ALA A 203 3.32 -15.54 -30.30
N PHE A 204 2.06 -15.31 -30.64
CA PHE A 204 0.93 -15.57 -29.76
C PHE A 204 -0.08 -16.45 -30.48
N THR A 205 -0.66 -17.41 -29.76
CA THR A 205 -1.80 -18.18 -30.25
C THR A 205 -3.10 -17.65 -29.65
N GLN A 206 -4.17 -17.65 -30.44
CA GLN A 206 -5.53 -17.37 -29.96
C GLN A 206 -6.54 -18.10 -30.85
N ASP A 207 -7.28 -19.04 -30.28
CA ASP A 207 -8.30 -19.85 -30.99
C ASP A 207 -7.70 -20.61 -32.19
N ASP A 208 -8.04 -20.27 -33.43
CA ASP A 208 -7.45 -20.87 -34.64
C ASP A 208 -6.36 -20.00 -35.28
N ARG A 209 -5.87 -18.97 -34.56
CA ARG A 209 -4.97 -17.94 -35.09
C ARG A 209 -3.61 -18.02 -34.42
N THR A 210 -2.55 -17.82 -35.22
CA THR A 210 -1.21 -17.53 -34.70
C THR A 210 -0.74 -16.20 -35.26
N LEU A 211 -0.41 -15.25 -34.37
CA LEU A 211 0.16 -13.97 -34.74
C LEU A 211 1.66 -14.00 -34.47
N VAL A 212 2.48 -13.78 -35.50
CA VAL A 212 3.93 -13.66 -35.37
C VAL A 212 4.35 -12.22 -35.61
N CYS A 213 5.04 -11.62 -34.64
CA CYS A 213 5.65 -10.30 -34.75
C CYS A 213 7.16 -10.45 -34.78
N ALA A 214 7.83 -9.82 -35.74
CA ALA A 214 9.29 -9.89 -35.89
C ALA A 214 9.92 -8.52 -36.08
N THR A 215 11.15 -8.39 -35.61
CA THR A 215 12.06 -7.28 -35.88
C THR A 215 13.43 -7.82 -36.29
N VAL A 216 14.23 -7.00 -36.96
CA VAL A 216 15.61 -7.33 -37.35
C VAL A 216 16.53 -7.13 -36.14
N GLY A 217 17.42 -8.10 -35.88
CA GLY A 217 18.29 -8.07 -34.72
C GLY A 217 17.61 -8.55 -33.43
N THR A 218 17.91 -7.91 -32.29
CA THR A 218 17.41 -8.35 -30.97
C THR A 218 15.94 -7.99 -30.76
N GLY A 219 15.19 -8.91 -30.13
CA GLY A 219 13.74 -8.76 -29.88
C GLY A 219 13.39 -7.67 -28.86
N GLU A 220 14.39 -7.07 -28.20
CA GLU A 220 14.23 -6.00 -27.22
C GLU A 220 13.52 -4.77 -27.80
N HIS A 221 13.84 -4.39 -29.05
CA HIS A 221 13.20 -3.27 -29.73
C HIS A 221 11.73 -3.51 -30.09
N LEU A 222 11.29 -4.77 -30.08
CA LEU A 222 9.91 -5.16 -30.35
C LEU A 222 9.07 -5.12 -29.06
N VAL A 223 9.60 -5.67 -27.96
CA VAL A 223 8.92 -5.71 -26.66
C VAL A 223 8.79 -4.32 -26.04
N SER A 224 9.72 -3.40 -26.35
CA SER A 224 9.68 -1.99 -25.91
C SER A 224 8.89 -1.05 -26.83
N GLY A 225 8.35 -1.53 -27.96
CA GLY A 225 7.58 -0.71 -28.90
C GLY A 225 8.38 0.32 -29.71
N LEU A 226 9.72 0.27 -29.68
CA LEU A 226 10.62 1.27 -30.27
C LEU A 226 10.87 1.07 -31.79
N THR A 227 10.46 -0.06 -32.38
CA THR A 227 10.65 -0.35 -33.82
C THR A 227 9.38 -0.86 -34.50
N ALA A 228 9.24 -0.57 -35.80
CA ALA A 228 8.13 -1.06 -36.60
C ALA A 228 8.26 -2.58 -36.80
N ALA A 229 7.39 -3.34 -36.14
CA ALA A 229 7.31 -4.79 -36.24
C ALA A 229 6.71 -5.24 -37.58
N HIS A 230 7.28 -6.27 -38.20
CA HIS A 230 6.58 -7.04 -39.22
C HIS A 230 5.62 -8.00 -38.54
N ARG A 231 4.31 -7.86 -38.82
CA ARG A 231 3.25 -8.70 -38.25
C ARG A 231 2.72 -9.65 -39.33
N TYR A 232 2.75 -10.94 -39.04
CA TYR A 232 2.18 -12.00 -39.88
C TYR A 232 1.04 -12.67 -39.13
N ASP A 233 -0.16 -12.51 -39.65
CA ASP A 233 -1.36 -13.18 -39.13
C ASP A 233 -1.57 -14.48 -39.92
N ILE A 234 -1.45 -15.60 -39.23
CA ILE A 234 -1.51 -16.93 -39.82
C ILE A 234 -2.93 -17.45 -39.59
N THR A 235 -3.86 -16.81 -40.28
CA THR A 235 -5.30 -17.12 -40.29
C THR A 235 -5.76 -17.72 -41.61
N ASP A 236 -5.13 -17.31 -42.72
CA ASP A 236 -5.41 -17.83 -44.05
C ASP A 236 -4.40 -18.93 -44.40
N HIS A 237 -4.87 -20.03 -45.00
CA HIS A 237 -4.12 -21.25 -45.34
C HIS A 237 -2.92 -21.07 -46.31
N ALA A 238 -2.42 -19.85 -46.51
CA ALA A 238 -1.13 -19.61 -47.15
C ALA A 238 -0.03 -19.73 -46.09
N ALA A 239 0.77 -20.79 -46.16
CA ALA A 239 1.92 -20.96 -45.29
C ALA A 239 2.82 -19.71 -45.36
N PRO A 240 3.11 -19.04 -44.23
CA PRO A 240 3.96 -17.86 -44.23
C PRO A 240 5.38 -18.26 -44.65
N PRO A 241 6.19 -17.35 -45.22
CA PRO A 241 7.52 -17.70 -45.68
C PRO A 241 8.43 -18.09 -44.50
N PRO A 242 9.45 -18.94 -44.69
CA PRO A 242 10.46 -19.17 -43.67
C PRO A 242 11.14 -17.87 -43.21
N PRO A 243 11.39 -17.67 -41.90
CA PRO A 243 11.19 -18.64 -40.81
C PRO A 243 9.83 -18.58 -40.09
N TYR A 244 8.88 -17.79 -40.58
CA TYR A 244 7.60 -17.54 -39.92
C TYR A 244 6.70 -18.79 -39.83
N ASP A 245 6.83 -19.72 -40.77
CA ASP A 245 6.17 -21.03 -40.74
C ASP A 245 6.62 -21.86 -39.53
N GLN A 246 7.92 -21.98 -39.34
CA GLN A 246 8.51 -22.75 -38.24
C GLN A 246 8.16 -22.16 -36.88
N ILE A 247 8.08 -20.84 -36.78
CA ILE A 247 7.66 -20.14 -35.55
C ILE A 247 6.19 -20.46 -35.23
N ALA A 248 5.34 -20.48 -36.25
CA ALA A 248 3.92 -20.76 -36.10
C ALA A 248 3.65 -22.21 -35.72
N ASP A 249 4.35 -23.14 -36.37
CA ASP A 249 4.30 -24.57 -36.05
C ASP A 249 4.74 -24.79 -34.60
N LEU A 250 5.85 -24.17 -34.18
CA LEU A 250 6.30 -24.23 -32.79
C LEU A 250 5.25 -23.69 -31.81
N ALA A 251 4.64 -22.53 -32.09
CA ALA A 251 3.63 -21.94 -31.22
C ALA A 251 2.38 -22.84 -31.12
N GLY A 252 1.90 -23.39 -32.24
CA GLY A 252 0.74 -24.29 -32.26
C GLY A 252 0.99 -25.62 -31.55
N GLU A 253 2.21 -26.16 -31.66
CA GLU A 253 2.63 -27.35 -30.91
C GLU A 253 2.72 -27.07 -29.43
N LEU A 254 3.37 -25.98 -29.02
CA LEU A 254 3.48 -25.59 -27.61
C LEU A 254 2.10 -25.36 -26.99
N ARG A 255 1.18 -24.72 -27.70
CA ARG A 255 -0.23 -24.61 -27.30
C ARG A 255 -0.87 -25.97 -27.06
N THR A 256 -0.68 -26.89 -28.00
CA THR A 256 -1.25 -28.25 -27.90
C THR A 256 -0.65 -29.03 -26.72
N GLN A 257 0.66 -28.90 -26.51
CA GLN A 257 1.38 -29.57 -25.42
C GLN A 257 1.05 -29.01 -24.04
N LEU A 258 0.90 -27.68 -23.92
CA LEU A 258 0.62 -27.00 -22.66
C LEU A 258 -0.88 -26.91 -22.35
N GLY A 259 -1.75 -27.11 -23.35
CA GLY A 259 -3.20 -27.15 -23.19
C GLY A 259 -3.86 -25.77 -23.00
N HIS A 260 -3.13 -24.69 -23.27
CA HIS A 260 -3.62 -23.31 -23.20
C HIS A 260 -2.94 -22.45 -24.28
N GLU A 261 -3.51 -21.30 -24.59
CA GLU A 261 -2.90 -20.33 -25.51
C GLU A 261 -1.54 -19.87 -25.01
N VAL A 262 -0.58 -19.68 -25.92
CA VAL A 262 0.82 -19.37 -25.60
C VAL A 262 1.27 -18.03 -26.17
N ASP A 263 2.09 -17.34 -25.40
CA ASP A 263 2.98 -16.23 -25.77
C ASP A 263 4.42 -16.75 -25.75
N ILE A 264 5.09 -16.76 -26.90
CA ILE A 264 6.48 -17.18 -27.01
C ILE A 264 7.40 -16.04 -27.46
N GLU A 265 8.55 -15.91 -26.80
CA GLU A 265 9.66 -15.08 -27.27
C GLU A 265 10.64 -15.96 -28.04
N TRP A 266 11.03 -15.54 -29.24
CA TRP A 266 11.86 -16.33 -30.14
C TRP A 266 12.96 -15.50 -30.81
N ALA A 267 14.02 -16.19 -31.21
CA ALA A 267 15.12 -15.65 -31.99
C ALA A 267 15.50 -16.61 -33.12
N TRP A 268 15.78 -16.06 -34.29
CA TRP A 268 16.23 -16.78 -35.47
C TRP A 268 17.73 -16.58 -35.63
N HIS A 269 18.48 -17.67 -35.54
CA HIS A 269 19.92 -17.73 -35.80
C HIS A 269 20.14 -18.50 -37.12
N PRO A 270 21.27 -18.33 -37.83
CA PRO A 270 21.60 -19.14 -39.01
C PRO A 270 21.55 -20.66 -38.80
N GLU A 271 21.72 -21.10 -37.54
CA GLU A 271 21.61 -22.51 -37.11
C GLU A 271 20.19 -22.90 -36.67
N GLY A 272 19.18 -22.09 -36.99
CA GLY A 272 17.77 -22.37 -36.74
C GLY A 272 17.15 -21.61 -35.56
N LEU A 273 15.89 -21.94 -35.30
CA LEU A 273 15.04 -21.27 -34.32
C LEU A 273 15.54 -21.49 -32.89
N ARG A 274 15.45 -20.43 -32.08
CA ARG A 274 15.74 -20.43 -30.65
C ARG A 274 14.51 -19.97 -29.87
N LEU A 275 14.06 -20.80 -28.92
CA LEU A 275 13.00 -20.45 -27.99
C LEU A 275 13.64 -19.76 -26.78
N LEU A 276 13.29 -18.49 -26.55
CA LEU A 276 13.83 -17.70 -25.45
C LEU A 276 12.94 -17.80 -24.21
N GLN A 277 11.62 -17.79 -24.41
CA GLN A 277 10.62 -17.82 -23.34
C GLN A 277 9.28 -18.36 -23.85
N VAL A 278 8.49 -18.95 -22.96
CA VAL A 278 7.09 -19.35 -23.19
C VAL A 278 6.23 -19.01 -21.97
N ARG A 279 5.05 -18.44 -22.19
CA ARG A 279 4.08 -18.02 -21.17
C ARG A 279 2.64 -18.31 -21.62
N PRO A 280 1.68 -18.44 -20.70
CA PRO A 280 0.27 -18.42 -21.06
C PRO A 280 -0.17 -17.04 -21.56
N VAL A 281 -1.11 -16.98 -22.52
CA VAL A 281 -1.77 -15.73 -22.90
C VAL A 281 -2.77 -15.34 -21.81
N THR A 282 -2.44 -14.33 -21.00
CA THR A 282 -3.23 -13.88 -19.85
C THR A 282 -4.01 -12.58 -20.12
N ALA A 283 -3.78 -11.93 -21.27
CA ALA A 283 -4.56 -10.79 -21.73
C ALA A 283 -5.21 -11.12 -23.07
N ALA A 284 -6.54 -10.95 -23.18
CA ALA A 284 -7.18 -10.90 -24.49
C ALA A 284 -6.52 -9.79 -25.31
N LEU A 285 -6.27 -10.02 -26.60
CA LEU A 285 -5.80 -9.01 -27.55
C LEU A 285 -6.79 -7.83 -27.59
N SER A 286 -6.66 -6.90 -26.64
CA SER A 286 -7.49 -5.70 -26.62
C SER A 286 -6.96 -4.74 -27.66
N MET A 287 -7.88 -4.28 -28.51
CA MET A 287 -7.63 -3.35 -29.60
C MET A 287 -6.97 -2.05 -29.09
N ALA A 288 -6.09 -1.50 -29.93
CA ALA A 288 -5.20 -0.38 -29.66
C ALA A 288 -5.72 0.62 -28.58
N PRO A 289 -4.97 0.83 -27.49
CA PRO A 289 -5.30 1.86 -26.53
C PRO A 289 -5.31 3.24 -27.22
N PRO A 290 -6.07 4.22 -26.69
CA PRO A 290 -6.15 5.55 -27.27
C PRO A 290 -4.74 6.15 -27.44
N ALA A 291 -4.39 6.51 -28.69
CA ALA A 291 -3.04 6.92 -29.06
C ALA A 291 -2.64 8.33 -28.56
N GLY A 292 -3.56 9.07 -27.92
CA GLY A 292 -3.36 10.46 -27.51
C GLY A 292 -3.07 10.66 -26.01
N PRO A 293 -2.57 11.85 -25.62
CA PRO A 293 -2.41 12.23 -24.23
C PRO A 293 -3.77 12.30 -23.50
N VAL A 294 -3.82 11.83 -22.26
CA VAL A 294 -4.99 11.88 -21.40
C VAL A 294 -4.62 12.56 -20.09
N PHE A 295 -5.33 13.64 -19.76
CA PHE A 295 -5.30 14.29 -18.45
C PHE A 295 -6.69 14.90 -18.21
N ALA A 296 -7.61 14.07 -17.74
CA ALA A 296 -8.96 14.49 -17.39
C ALA A 296 -9.03 14.72 -15.88
N THR A 297 -9.69 15.79 -15.46
CA THR A 297 -9.90 16.11 -14.05
C THR A 297 -11.32 16.57 -13.79
N THR A 298 -11.85 16.25 -12.62
CA THR A 298 -13.10 16.81 -12.11
C THR A 298 -12.99 17.09 -10.61
N SER A 299 -13.81 18.02 -10.11
CA SER A 299 -13.94 18.27 -8.67
C SER A 299 -14.46 17.01 -7.99
N LEU A 300 -13.84 16.65 -6.86
CA LEU A 300 -14.19 15.49 -6.07
C LEU A 300 -15.56 15.67 -5.38
N TYR A 301 -15.89 16.88 -4.97
CA TYR A 301 -17.08 17.15 -4.14
C TYR A 301 -18.22 17.84 -4.89
N ASN A 302 -17.91 18.60 -5.94
CA ASN A 302 -18.86 19.51 -6.60
C ASN A 302 -19.38 19.02 -7.96
N SER A 303 -19.16 17.74 -8.29
CA SER A 303 -19.60 17.15 -9.57
C SER A 303 -20.73 16.15 -9.33
N GLU A 304 -21.91 16.39 -9.90
CA GLU A 304 -23.04 15.45 -9.83
C GLU A 304 -22.85 14.25 -10.78
N ASP A 305 -22.17 14.46 -11.91
CA ASP A 305 -21.85 13.44 -12.91
C ASP A 305 -20.34 13.37 -13.18
N LEU A 306 -19.85 12.17 -13.51
CA LEU A 306 -18.48 11.98 -13.98
C LEU A 306 -18.36 12.43 -15.45
N PRO A 307 -17.45 13.36 -15.77
CA PRO A 307 -17.30 13.83 -17.14
C PRO A 307 -16.73 12.75 -18.07
N THR A 308 -16.99 12.89 -19.37
CA THR A 308 -16.48 11.98 -20.39
C THR A 308 -14.95 11.93 -20.33
N GLY A 309 -14.39 10.73 -20.09
CA GLY A 309 -12.94 10.51 -20.00
C GLY A 309 -12.42 10.22 -18.59
N ILE A 310 -13.25 10.37 -17.55
CA ILE A 310 -12.96 9.87 -16.21
C ILE A 310 -13.50 8.45 -16.07
N GLU A 311 -12.63 7.50 -15.74
CA GLU A 311 -12.98 6.11 -15.44
C GLU A 311 -12.51 5.79 -14.03
N LEU A 312 -13.43 5.52 -13.08
CA LEU A 312 -13.07 5.36 -11.66
C LEU A 312 -12.03 4.26 -11.41
N GLY A 313 -12.09 3.16 -12.17
CA GLY A 313 -11.16 2.04 -12.05
C GLY A 313 -10.98 1.58 -10.60
N ASP A 314 -9.73 1.35 -10.20
CA ASP A 314 -9.35 0.90 -8.86
C ASP A 314 -9.70 1.92 -7.75
N CYS A 315 -10.03 3.17 -8.10
CA CYS A 315 -10.40 4.21 -7.14
C CYS A 315 -11.89 4.28 -6.83
N ALA A 316 -12.74 3.44 -7.44
CA ALA A 316 -14.19 3.50 -7.28
C ALA A 316 -14.64 3.44 -5.81
N ASP A 317 -14.11 2.50 -5.03
CA ASP A 317 -14.49 2.33 -3.62
C ASP A 317 -14.04 3.52 -2.77
N VAL A 318 -12.84 4.05 -3.03
CA VAL A 318 -12.32 5.23 -2.32
C VAL A 318 -13.19 6.43 -2.65
N TYR A 319 -13.47 6.66 -3.93
CA TYR A 319 -14.33 7.72 -4.42
C TYR A 319 -15.71 7.67 -3.77
N LEU A 320 -16.37 6.51 -3.76
CA LEU A 320 -17.68 6.36 -3.14
C LEU A 320 -17.63 6.61 -1.63
N SER A 321 -16.61 6.07 -0.93
CA SER A 321 -16.47 6.27 0.52
C SER A 321 -16.28 7.74 0.90
N VAL A 322 -15.51 8.49 0.10
CA VAL A 322 -15.22 9.91 0.35
C VAL A 322 -16.41 10.79 -0.03
N THR A 323 -16.99 10.59 -1.21
CA THR A 323 -18.06 11.46 -1.74
C THR A 323 -19.40 11.23 -1.04
N THR A 324 -19.77 9.98 -0.71
CA THR A 324 -21.03 9.67 -0.02
C THR A 324 -21.10 10.36 1.34
N LYS A 325 -19.97 10.40 2.07
CA LYS A 325 -19.89 11.07 3.37
C LYS A 325 -19.74 12.58 3.21
N ARG A 326 -18.74 13.04 2.44
CA ARG A 326 -18.28 14.43 2.51
C ARG A 326 -18.98 15.38 1.55
N SER A 327 -19.44 14.94 0.38
CA SER A 327 -20.04 15.84 -0.62
C SER A 327 -21.27 16.60 -0.08
N PRO A 328 -22.22 15.96 0.64
CA PRO A 328 -23.36 16.69 1.21
C PRO A 328 -22.96 17.76 2.23
N ALA A 329 -21.99 17.43 3.11
CA ALA A 329 -21.51 18.33 4.15
C ALA A 329 -20.69 19.49 3.56
N PHE A 330 -19.87 19.23 2.55
CA PHE A 330 -19.05 20.26 1.87
C PHE A 330 -19.93 21.22 1.07
N GLY A 331 -20.93 20.70 0.34
CA GLY A 331 -21.91 21.54 -0.35
C GLY A 331 -22.72 22.42 0.62
N LEU A 332 -22.97 21.95 1.84
CA LEU A 332 -23.59 22.75 2.89
C LEU A 332 -22.62 23.81 3.44
N ALA A 333 -21.37 23.46 3.71
CA ALA A 333 -20.33 24.38 4.18
C ALA A 333 -20.20 25.60 3.25
N VAL A 334 -20.08 25.36 1.94
CA VAL A 334 -19.98 26.42 0.93
C VAL A 334 -21.20 27.36 0.96
N ARG A 335 -22.42 26.83 1.09
CA ARG A 335 -23.64 27.65 1.19
C ARG A 335 -23.70 28.52 2.44
N HIS A 336 -23.00 28.13 3.50
CA HIS A 336 -22.89 28.87 4.76
C HIS A 336 -21.61 29.72 4.84
N GLY A 337 -20.89 29.87 3.72
CA GLY A 337 -19.67 30.67 3.63
C GLY A 337 -18.48 30.08 4.39
N VAL A 338 -18.56 28.81 4.79
CA VAL A 338 -17.46 28.08 5.43
C VAL A 338 -16.46 27.65 4.38
N THR A 339 -15.17 27.89 4.66
CA THR A 339 -14.08 27.49 3.76
C THR A 339 -13.94 25.97 3.77
N VAL A 340 -13.94 25.40 2.57
CA VAL A 340 -13.61 23.99 2.32
C VAL A 340 -12.65 23.93 1.15
N ASP A 341 -11.70 23.01 1.24
CA ASP A 341 -10.82 22.73 0.12
C ASP A 341 -11.41 21.64 -0.78
N ASP A 342 -11.24 21.84 -2.07
CA ASP A 342 -11.67 20.86 -3.04
C ASP A 342 -10.67 19.69 -3.12
N GLY A 343 -11.15 18.56 -3.62
CA GLY A 343 -10.31 17.48 -4.11
C GLY A 343 -10.44 17.34 -5.61
N TRP A 344 -9.55 16.58 -6.22
CA TRP A 344 -9.58 16.28 -7.64
C TRP A 344 -9.60 14.78 -7.87
N LEU A 345 -10.53 14.34 -8.71
CA LEU A 345 -10.47 13.04 -9.35
C LEU A 345 -9.75 13.23 -10.68
N ILE A 346 -8.67 12.48 -10.92
CA ILE A 346 -7.79 12.66 -12.07
C ILE A 346 -7.63 11.33 -12.80
N THR A 347 -7.93 11.31 -14.10
CA THR A 347 -7.57 10.20 -15.00
C THR A 347 -6.49 10.68 -15.95
N LEU A 348 -5.32 10.03 -15.93
CA LEU A 348 -4.18 10.40 -16.76
C LEU A 348 -3.43 9.20 -17.36
N ASN A 349 -2.64 9.46 -18.39
CA ASN A 349 -1.61 8.54 -18.89
C ASN A 349 -0.24 9.24 -18.95
N GLY A 350 0.82 8.52 -19.32
CA GLY A 350 2.17 9.09 -19.35
C GLY A 350 2.35 10.21 -20.36
N ASN A 351 1.70 10.12 -21.51
CA ASN A 351 1.71 11.21 -22.50
C ASN A 351 1.03 12.48 -21.97
N GLY A 352 -0.09 12.34 -21.25
CA GLY A 352 -0.80 13.47 -20.67
C GLY A 352 -0.08 14.12 -19.48
N LEU A 353 0.56 13.33 -18.61
CA LEU A 353 1.35 13.89 -17.51
C LEU A 353 2.56 14.70 -18.02
N ASN A 354 3.17 14.24 -19.11
CA ASN A 354 4.35 14.87 -19.71
C ASN A 354 4.02 16.03 -20.67
N ASP A 355 2.75 16.27 -20.99
CA ASP A 355 2.30 17.40 -21.81
C ASP A 355 1.84 18.57 -20.92
N PRO A 356 2.64 19.65 -20.80
CA PRO A 356 2.26 20.80 -19.98
C PRO A 356 0.97 21.48 -20.44
N ALA A 357 0.60 21.37 -21.72
CA ALA A 357 -0.62 21.98 -22.25
C ALA A 357 -1.90 21.29 -21.74
N MET A 358 -1.78 20.05 -21.27
CA MET A 358 -2.89 19.26 -20.72
C MET A 358 -3.05 19.45 -19.21
N ARG A 359 -2.07 20.03 -18.51
CA ARG A 359 -2.13 20.23 -17.07
C ARG A 359 -3.10 21.37 -16.73
N PRO A 360 -4.05 21.14 -15.81
CA PRO A 360 -4.97 22.19 -15.40
C PRO A 360 -4.24 23.28 -14.60
N GLN A 361 -4.72 24.52 -14.68
CA GLN A 361 -4.07 25.68 -14.05
C GLN A 361 -3.85 25.51 -12.53
N TRP A 362 -4.74 24.80 -11.84
CA TRP A 362 -4.61 24.56 -10.41
C TRP A 362 -3.45 23.61 -10.06
N TRP A 363 -2.97 22.79 -11.01
CA TRP A 363 -1.89 21.82 -10.77
C TRP A 363 -0.60 22.51 -10.32
N ASP A 364 -0.27 23.63 -10.96
CA ASP A 364 0.91 24.43 -10.62
C ASP A 364 0.68 25.33 -9.37
N GLN A 365 -0.53 25.32 -8.83
CA GLN A 365 -0.94 26.07 -7.62
C GLN A 365 -1.21 25.15 -6.44
N LEU A 366 -0.86 23.86 -6.54
CA LEU A 366 -1.02 22.91 -5.45
C LEU A 366 -0.26 23.40 -4.20
N PRO A 367 -0.83 23.21 -3.00
CA PRO A 367 -0.20 23.64 -1.76
C PRO A 367 1.03 22.78 -1.46
N GLY A 368 1.81 23.15 -0.43
CA GLY A 368 3.08 22.50 -0.11
C GLY A 368 3.01 20.98 -0.05
N GLU A 369 1.99 20.41 0.59
CA GLU A 369 1.77 18.96 0.69
C GLU A 369 0.39 18.58 0.12
N VAL A 370 0.30 17.38 -0.45
CA VAL A 370 -0.94 16.80 -1.01
C VAL A 370 -1.16 15.39 -0.49
N ILE A 371 -2.42 15.00 -0.40
CA ILE A 371 -2.87 13.64 -0.08
C ILE A 371 -3.25 12.94 -1.40
N LEU A 372 -2.67 11.77 -1.64
CA LEU A 372 -2.90 10.96 -2.83
C LEU A 372 -3.46 9.58 -2.48
N ASP A 373 -4.60 9.25 -3.10
CA ASP A 373 -5.24 7.93 -3.01
C ASP A 373 -5.21 7.25 -4.40
N LEU A 374 -4.65 6.03 -4.47
CA LEU A 374 -4.46 5.23 -5.70
C LEU A 374 -5.35 3.97 -5.75
N GLY A 375 -6.26 3.82 -4.78
CA GLY A 375 -7.18 2.69 -4.63
C GLY A 375 -7.29 2.21 -3.17
N PRO A 376 -8.02 1.12 -2.89
CA PRO A 376 -8.15 0.53 -1.56
C PRO A 376 -6.84 0.25 -0.81
N SER A 377 -5.85 -0.27 -1.53
CA SER A 377 -4.59 -0.74 -0.95
C SER A 377 -3.48 0.31 -0.85
N ALA A 378 -3.72 1.52 -1.35
CA ALA A 378 -2.76 2.62 -1.36
C ALA A 378 -3.51 3.94 -1.17
N ARG A 379 -3.69 4.33 0.10
CA ARG A 379 -4.50 5.49 0.50
C ARG A 379 -3.70 6.44 1.36
N GLN A 380 -4.15 7.70 1.37
CA GLN A 380 -3.65 8.77 2.23
C GLN A 380 -2.14 9.03 2.12
N ASN A 381 -1.55 8.83 0.94
CA ASN A 381 -0.13 9.10 0.72
C ASN A 381 0.10 10.62 0.77
N ILE A 382 0.79 11.10 1.81
CA ILE A 382 1.09 12.53 1.97
C ILE A 382 2.48 12.83 1.44
N LEU A 383 2.58 13.65 0.39
CA LEU A 383 3.85 14.03 -0.22
C LEU A 383 3.90 15.53 -0.57
N PRO A 384 5.10 16.11 -0.68
CA PRO A 384 5.26 17.44 -1.27
C PRO A 384 4.66 17.50 -2.68
N SER A 385 3.94 18.57 -3.01
CA SER A 385 3.31 18.71 -4.34
C SER A 385 4.34 18.78 -5.47
N GLU A 386 5.55 19.26 -5.20
CA GLU A 386 6.66 19.29 -6.17
C GLU A 386 7.14 17.88 -6.57
N ASP A 387 6.99 16.89 -5.69
CA ASP A 387 7.41 15.50 -5.93
C ASP A 387 6.32 14.69 -6.66
N LEU A 388 5.08 15.21 -6.73
CA LEU A 388 3.93 14.51 -7.29
C LEU A 388 4.16 13.97 -8.72
N PRO A 389 4.68 14.74 -9.69
CA PRO A 389 4.90 14.22 -11.05
C PRO A 389 5.90 13.06 -11.08
N ARG A 390 6.99 13.16 -10.30
CA ARG A 390 8.01 12.12 -10.21
C ARG A 390 7.43 10.86 -9.56
N PHE A 391 6.72 11.02 -8.44
CA PHE A 391 6.08 9.92 -7.74
C PHE A 391 5.12 9.16 -8.65
N LEU A 392 4.21 9.86 -9.35
CA LEU A 392 3.25 9.24 -10.26
C LEU A 392 3.94 8.52 -11.42
N SER A 393 4.98 9.12 -12.00
CA SER A 393 5.75 8.48 -13.08
C SER A 393 6.36 7.15 -12.65
N THR A 394 6.92 7.10 -11.43
CA THR A 394 7.55 5.90 -10.88
C THR A 394 6.53 4.84 -10.49
N VAL A 395 5.53 5.23 -9.68
CA VAL A 395 4.59 4.30 -9.05
C VAL A 395 3.58 3.73 -10.05
N LEU A 396 3.19 4.50 -11.07
CA LEU A 396 2.25 4.08 -12.11
C LEU A 396 2.95 3.62 -13.41
N ASN A 397 4.29 3.60 -13.45
CA ASN A 397 5.09 3.20 -14.61
C ASN A 397 4.70 3.93 -15.91
N LEU A 398 4.42 5.23 -15.80
CA LEU A 398 3.88 6.03 -16.91
C LEU A 398 4.85 6.16 -18.11
N GLN A 399 6.13 5.84 -17.93
CA GLN A 399 7.10 5.79 -19.03
C GLN A 399 7.15 4.44 -19.74
N GLY A 400 6.88 3.34 -19.04
CA GLY A 400 6.93 1.99 -19.61
C GLY A 400 5.69 1.65 -20.43
N ASP A 401 4.52 2.15 -20.00
CA ASP A 401 3.28 2.10 -20.79
C ASP A 401 2.64 3.51 -20.81
N PRO A 402 3.06 4.39 -21.74
CA PRO A 402 2.60 5.77 -21.78
C PRO A 402 1.13 5.92 -22.20
N HIS A 403 0.48 4.83 -22.64
CA HIS A 403 -0.91 4.81 -23.07
C HIS A 403 -1.87 4.30 -22.00
N ALA A 404 -1.37 3.54 -21.01
CA ALA A 404 -2.17 3.08 -19.87
C ALA A 404 -2.81 4.24 -19.11
N ARG A 405 -4.12 4.12 -18.86
CA ARG A 405 -4.89 5.09 -18.07
C ARG A 405 -4.86 4.69 -16.61
N HIS A 406 -4.62 5.68 -15.76
CA HIS A 406 -4.67 5.55 -14.32
C HIS A 406 -5.59 6.61 -13.75
N THR A 407 -6.38 6.23 -12.75
CA THR A 407 -7.26 7.14 -12.02
C THR A 407 -6.84 7.22 -10.57
N LEU A 408 -6.78 8.44 -10.05
CA LEU A 408 -6.34 8.76 -8.70
C LEU A 408 -7.19 9.86 -8.10
N LEU A 409 -7.24 9.92 -6.77
CA LEU A 409 -7.81 11.05 -6.04
C LEU A 409 -6.67 11.85 -5.42
N LEU A 410 -6.71 13.16 -5.62
CA LEU A 410 -5.75 14.10 -5.08
C LEU A 410 -6.49 15.11 -4.19
N ARG A 411 -5.97 15.40 -3.01
CA ARG A 411 -6.51 16.43 -2.11
C ARG A 411 -5.38 17.27 -1.54
N PRO A 412 -5.61 18.54 -1.20
CA PRO A 412 -4.63 19.33 -0.47
C PRO A 412 -4.46 18.77 0.95
N PHE A 413 -3.23 18.75 1.45
CA PHE A 413 -2.94 18.46 2.85
C PHE A 413 -2.70 19.76 3.60
N ILE A 414 -3.61 20.11 4.52
CA ILE A 414 -3.50 21.35 5.30
C ILE A 414 -3.06 20.98 6.71
N ARG A 415 -1.77 21.20 6.99
CA ARG A 415 -1.22 21.04 8.33
C ARG A 415 -1.79 22.08 9.30
N GLY A 416 -2.04 23.30 8.81
CA GLY A 416 -2.53 24.45 9.56
C GLY A 416 -1.58 24.96 10.64
N ALA A 417 -1.86 26.16 11.14
CA ALA A 417 -1.21 26.72 12.33
C ALA A 417 -1.92 26.35 13.63
N SER A 418 -3.18 25.89 13.54
CA SER A 418 -3.96 25.36 14.66
C SER A 418 -4.99 24.37 14.12
N GLY A 419 -5.41 23.42 14.97
CA GLY A 419 -6.55 22.55 14.69
C GLY A 419 -7.59 22.64 15.80
N ALA A 420 -8.83 22.27 15.48
CA ALA A 420 -9.91 22.22 16.45
C ALA A 420 -10.95 21.14 16.14
N VAL A 421 -11.62 20.66 17.19
CA VAL A 421 -12.78 19.78 17.10
C VAL A 421 -13.94 20.44 17.84
N THR A 422 -15.11 20.48 17.22
CA THR A 422 -16.29 21.14 17.81
C THR A 422 -17.51 20.25 17.89
N CYS A 423 -18.31 20.43 18.94
CA CYS A 423 -19.57 19.70 19.15
C CYS A 423 -20.63 20.63 19.73
N ALA A 424 -21.84 20.59 19.16
CA ALA A 424 -22.98 21.36 19.67
C ALA A 424 -23.58 20.70 20.92
N LYS A 425 -23.86 21.51 21.93
CA LYS A 425 -24.52 21.09 23.17
C LYS A 425 -26.04 21.32 23.10
N PRO A 426 -26.84 20.54 23.87
CA PRO A 426 -28.30 20.71 23.92
C PRO A 426 -28.79 22.07 24.43
N ASP A 427 -27.94 22.79 25.18
CA ASP A 427 -28.24 24.13 25.69
C ASP A 427 -28.02 25.25 24.65
N GLY A 428 -27.62 24.88 23.43
CA GLY A 428 -27.36 25.82 22.34
C GLY A 428 -25.93 26.38 22.32
N SER A 429 -25.06 26.02 23.27
CA SER A 429 -23.63 26.33 23.23
C SER A 429 -22.87 25.32 22.35
N THR A 430 -21.62 25.63 22.00
CA THR A 430 -20.73 24.72 21.25
C THR A 430 -19.43 24.54 22.02
N THR A 431 -19.04 23.30 22.32
CA THR A 431 -17.70 23.01 22.86
C THR A 431 -16.72 22.95 21.72
N MET A 432 -15.56 23.57 21.91
CA MET A 432 -14.41 23.55 21.01
C MET A 432 -13.17 23.09 21.76
N GLU A 433 -12.59 21.97 21.35
CA GLU A 433 -11.22 21.60 21.71
C GLU A 433 -10.28 22.13 20.64
N HIS A 434 -9.19 22.82 21.02
CA HIS A 434 -8.27 23.44 20.07
C HIS A 434 -6.81 23.25 20.49
N SER A 435 -5.91 23.17 19.50
CA SER A 435 -4.46 23.06 19.74
C SER A 435 -3.67 23.83 18.68
N ALA A 436 -2.54 24.42 19.10
CA ALA A 436 -1.55 25.01 18.19
C ALA A 436 -0.67 23.94 17.50
N GLU A 437 -0.74 22.69 17.95
CA GLU A 437 0.06 21.57 17.41
C GLU A 437 -0.62 20.84 16.24
N SER A 438 -1.65 21.44 15.63
CA SER A 438 -2.50 20.94 14.54
C SER A 438 -3.64 19.97 14.93
N LEU A 439 -4.59 19.78 14.01
CA LEU A 439 -5.72 18.87 14.15
C LEU A 439 -5.26 17.41 14.31
N LEU A 440 -4.16 17.03 13.65
CA LEU A 440 -3.60 15.68 13.75
C LEU A 440 -3.10 15.36 15.16
N ALA A 441 -2.54 16.35 15.88
CA ALA A 441 -2.10 16.15 17.26
C ALA A 441 -3.30 15.92 18.20
N ILE A 442 -4.45 16.56 17.93
CA ILE A 442 -5.71 16.34 18.65
C ILE A 442 -6.24 14.93 18.36
N ASN A 443 -6.44 14.58 17.08
CA ASN A 443 -7.00 13.29 16.67
C ASN A 443 -6.15 12.09 17.13
N ARG A 444 -4.84 12.29 17.33
CA ARG A 444 -3.90 11.25 17.80
C ARG A 444 -3.64 11.29 19.31
N GLY A 445 -4.24 12.22 20.05
CA GLY A 445 -4.03 12.35 21.50
C GLY A 445 -2.58 12.71 21.89
N LEU A 446 -1.84 13.37 21.00
CA LEU A 446 -0.44 13.76 21.21
C LEU A 446 -0.30 15.12 21.91
N THR A 447 -1.41 15.84 22.06
CA THR A 447 -1.47 17.18 22.64
C THR A 447 -2.50 17.22 23.78
N SER A 448 -2.35 18.17 24.70
CA SER A 448 -3.39 18.53 25.68
C SER A 448 -4.16 19.73 25.12
N PRO A 449 -5.28 19.53 24.42
CA PRO A 449 -5.98 20.63 23.77
C PRO A 449 -6.55 21.61 24.81
N GLY A 450 -6.52 22.90 24.47
CA GLY A 450 -7.33 23.88 25.18
C GLY A 450 -8.81 23.60 24.93
N SER A 451 -9.65 23.81 25.93
CA SER A 451 -11.11 23.68 25.80
C SER A 451 -11.75 25.05 25.95
N LEU A 452 -12.64 25.38 25.01
CA LEU A 452 -13.37 26.63 24.96
C LEU A 452 -14.86 26.33 24.72
N ASP A 453 -15.72 26.83 25.59
CA ASP A 453 -17.16 26.78 25.38
C ASP A 453 -17.61 28.07 24.68
N LEU A 454 -18.03 27.92 23.42
CA LEU A 454 -18.60 28.98 22.60
C LEU A 454 -20.06 29.20 23.02
N PRO A 455 -20.44 30.44 23.38
CA PRO A 455 -21.81 30.74 23.81
C PRO A 455 -22.85 30.45 22.73
N ALA A 456 -24.11 30.32 23.14
CA ALA A 456 -25.22 30.25 22.20
C ALA A 456 -25.20 31.46 21.26
N LEU A 457 -25.52 31.24 19.98
CA LEU A 457 -25.39 32.28 18.93
C LEU A 457 -26.22 33.55 19.21
N ASN A 458 -27.26 33.44 20.02
CA ASN A 458 -28.13 34.56 20.42
C ASN A 458 -27.67 35.29 21.69
N ASP A 459 -26.63 34.81 22.38
CA ASP A 459 -26.09 35.41 23.61
C ASP A 459 -24.96 36.40 23.31
N GLU A 460 -25.34 37.57 22.77
CA GLU A 460 -24.40 38.65 22.42
C GLU A 460 -23.53 39.12 23.60
N GLN A 461 -24.06 39.04 24.83
CA GLN A 461 -23.33 39.49 26.01
C GLN A 461 -22.16 38.53 26.32
N SER A 462 -22.41 37.22 26.29
CA SER A 462 -21.37 36.23 26.50
C SER A 462 -20.33 36.22 25.38
N TRP A 463 -20.76 36.43 24.13
CA TRP A 463 -19.82 36.56 23.01
C TRP A 463 -18.92 37.80 23.12
N ALA A 464 -19.44 38.93 23.62
CA ALA A 464 -18.64 40.13 23.82
C ALA A 464 -17.57 39.98 24.93
N ALA A 465 -17.76 39.02 25.84
CA ALA A 465 -16.83 38.72 26.93
C ALA A 465 -15.86 37.57 26.61
N LEU A 466 -16.03 36.88 25.48
CA LEU A 466 -15.21 35.74 25.09
C LEU A 466 -13.85 36.21 24.58
N GLU A 467 -12.76 35.60 25.06
CA GLU A 467 -11.44 35.79 24.49
C GLU A 467 -11.15 34.69 23.46
N ALA A 468 -10.85 35.09 22.23
CA ALA A 468 -10.54 34.14 21.16
C ALA A 468 -9.07 33.68 21.28
N PRO A 469 -8.79 32.37 21.25
CA PRO A 469 -7.42 31.86 21.26
C PRO A 469 -6.75 32.14 19.92
N ASP A 470 -5.48 32.54 19.91
CA ASP A 470 -4.70 32.65 18.66
C ASP A 470 -4.65 31.28 17.95
N PRO A 471 -4.81 31.20 16.60
CA PRO A 471 -4.99 32.28 15.62
C PRO A 471 -6.47 32.64 15.30
N TRP A 472 -7.42 32.23 16.12
CA TRP A 472 -8.85 32.38 15.89
C TRP A 472 -9.35 33.78 16.23
N SER A 473 -10.29 34.29 15.43
CA SER A 473 -11.05 35.51 15.72
C SER A 473 -12.47 35.19 16.17
N LEU A 474 -13.12 36.11 16.88
CA LEU A 474 -14.50 35.94 17.35
C LEU A 474 -15.48 35.70 16.19
N ASP A 475 -15.29 36.38 15.05
CA ASP A 475 -16.14 36.18 13.86
C ASP A 475 -16.00 34.76 13.30
N GLN A 476 -14.77 34.23 13.26
CA GLN A 476 -14.52 32.85 12.84
C GLN A 476 -15.10 31.83 13.83
N LEU A 477 -14.96 32.07 15.15
CA LEU A 477 -15.56 31.20 16.17
C LEU A 477 -17.09 31.18 16.08
N ARG A 478 -17.72 32.33 15.82
CA ARG A 478 -19.16 32.42 15.56
C ARG A 478 -19.57 31.65 14.31
N GLN A 479 -18.79 31.76 13.23
CA GLN A 479 -19.04 31.02 12.00
C GLN A 479 -18.93 29.50 12.22
N VAL A 480 -17.89 29.06 12.92
CA VAL A 480 -17.68 27.65 13.30
C VAL A 480 -18.84 27.13 14.15
N ALA A 481 -19.22 27.85 15.22
CA ALA A 481 -20.35 27.47 16.06
C ALA A 481 -21.66 27.36 15.25
N ALA A 482 -21.94 28.34 14.39
CA ALA A 482 -23.13 28.33 13.55
C ALA A 482 -23.17 27.14 12.58
N PHE A 483 -22.03 26.82 11.96
CA PHE A 483 -21.96 25.67 11.07
C PHE A 483 -22.07 24.34 11.82
N THR A 484 -21.43 24.23 12.98
CA THR A 484 -21.53 23.07 13.88
C THR A 484 -22.98 22.78 14.24
N HIS A 485 -23.74 23.79 14.66
CA HIS A 485 -25.18 23.62 14.91
C HIS A 485 -25.96 23.22 13.65
N THR A 486 -25.68 23.85 12.50
CA THR A 486 -26.34 23.52 11.23
C THR A 486 -26.15 22.04 10.87
N LEU A 487 -24.93 21.50 11.04
CA LEU A 487 -24.64 20.11 10.75
C LEU A 487 -25.21 19.16 11.81
N THR A 488 -25.18 19.54 13.09
CA THR A 488 -25.78 18.75 14.17
C THR A 488 -27.31 18.64 14.06
N GLU A 489 -27.99 19.66 13.52
CA GLU A 489 -29.45 19.59 13.25
C GLU A 489 -29.79 18.53 12.20
N LEU A 490 -28.94 18.37 11.18
CA LEU A 490 -29.10 17.35 10.14
C LEU A 490 -28.65 15.96 10.62
N TYR A 491 -27.60 15.93 11.46
CA TYR A 491 -26.95 14.73 11.95
C TYR A 491 -26.71 14.88 13.48
N PRO A 492 -27.65 14.47 14.34
CA PRO A 492 -27.49 14.59 15.78
C PRO A 492 -26.23 13.87 16.30
N GLY A 493 -25.52 14.46 17.26
CA GLY A 493 -24.29 13.88 17.81
C GLY A 493 -23.04 14.05 16.93
N THR A 494 -23.04 15.06 16.06
CA THR A 494 -21.91 15.30 15.14
C THR A 494 -20.78 16.12 15.78
N TYR A 495 -19.55 15.65 15.59
CA TYR A 495 -18.31 16.38 15.84
C TYR A 495 -17.74 16.85 14.50
N LEU A 496 -17.26 18.09 14.46
CA LEU A 496 -16.66 18.69 13.26
C LEU A 496 -15.17 18.93 13.50
N GLU A 497 -14.37 18.61 12.50
CA GLU A 497 -12.92 18.77 12.50
C GLU A 497 -12.52 19.98 11.65
N TRP A 498 -11.66 20.82 12.22
CA TRP A 498 -11.26 22.10 11.68
C TRP A 498 -9.75 22.28 11.67
N VAL A 499 -9.25 22.97 10.65
CA VAL A 499 -7.86 23.42 10.57
C VAL A 499 -7.83 24.92 10.28
N HIS A 500 -7.00 25.68 10.98
CA HIS A 500 -6.82 27.11 10.76
C HIS A 500 -5.45 27.41 10.16
N ASP A 501 -5.40 27.98 8.96
CA ASP A 501 -4.16 28.23 8.19
C ASP A 501 -3.51 29.62 8.43
N LYS A 502 -3.96 30.32 9.47
CA LYS A 502 -3.68 31.73 9.85
C LYS A 502 -4.55 32.77 9.15
N GLN A 503 -5.26 32.42 8.08
CA GLN A 503 -6.20 33.33 7.41
C GLN A 503 -7.65 32.97 7.72
N ALA A 504 -8.00 31.68 7.61
CA ALA A 504 -9.36 31.23 7.81
C ALA A 504 -9.42 29.81 8.41
N PRO A 505 -10.53 29.46 9.09
CA PRO A 505 -10.84 28.09 9.42
C PRO A 505 -11.34 27.34 8.18
N HIS A 506 -10.83 26.12 8.02
CA HIS A 506 -11.21 25.16 7.01
C HIS A 506 -11.92 23.98 7.66
N PHE A 507 -13.08 23.64 7.14
CA PHE A 507 -13.81 22.42 7.55
C PHE A 507 -13.23 21.21 6.82
N ILE A 508 -12.77 20.21 7.58
CA ILE A 508 -12.00 19.07 7.04
C ILE A 508 -12.83 17.78 6.99
N ASP A 509 -13.49 17.44 8.08
CA ASP A 509 -14.31 16.23 8.20
C ASP A 509 -15.29 16.33 9.37
N TYR A 510 -16.20 15.36 9.47
CA TYR A 510 -17.10 15.22 10.61
C TYR A 510 -17.27 13.75 11.01
N SER A 511 -17.64 13.50 12.26
CA SER A 511 -17.99 12.17 12.79
C SER A 511 -19.30 12.25 13.56
N ILE A 512 -20.05 11.15 13.64
CA ILE A 512 -21.35 11.08 14.33
C ILE A 512 -21.22 10.05 15.46
N THR A 513 -21.59 10.41 16.69
CA THR A 513 -21.67 9.47 17.80
C THR A 513 -23.12 9.23 18.22
N ASP A 514 -23.48 7.98 18.48
CA ASP A 514 -24.69 7.66 19.22
C ASP A 514 -24.46 7.85 20.73
N THR A 515 -25.23 8.75 21.35
CA THR A 515 -25.46 9.01 22.81
C THR A 515 -24.71 10.17 23.51
N GLY A 516 -25.46 10.89 24.38
CA GLY A 516 -25.16 12.22 24.95
C GLY A 516 -24.47 12.28 26.33
N PRO A 517 -24.33 13.49 26.94
CA PRO A 517 -23.27 13.78 27.92
C PRO A 517 -23.70 13.61 29.38
N ALA A 518 -22.74 13.34 30.27
CA ALA A 518 -22.88 13.52 31.72
C ALA A 518 -21.53 13.86 32.39
N SER A 519 -21.56 14.71 33.43
CA SER A 519 -20.39 15.20 34.19
C SER A 519 -20.33 14.67 35.65
N SER A 520 -19.19 14.90 36.33
CA SER A 520 -18.43 14.01 37.25
C SER A 520 -18.02 14.61 38.63
N TRP A 521 -17.20 13.88 39.44
CA TRP A 521 -15.89 14.24 40.10
C TRP A 521 -15.28 13.03 40.88
N THR A 522 -13.94 12.79 40.98
CA THR A 522 -12.76 13.57 40.57
C THR A 522 -11.79 12.72 39.71
N GLY A 523 -12.05 12.74 38.41
CA GLY A 523 -11.39 12.07 37.30
C GLY A 523 -12.38 12.12 36.13
N SER A 524 -11.96 12.37 34.88
CA SER A 524 -12.93 12.44 33.78
C SER A 524 -13.43 11.03 33.45
N THR A 525 -14.75 10.84 33.35
CA THR A 525 -15.31 9.53 33.00
C THR A 525 -15.31 9.43 31.48
N LEU A 526 -14.47 8.54 30.94
CA LEU A 526 -14.44 8.28 29.52
C LEU A 526 -15.64 7.44 29.11
N SER A 527 -15.95 6.38 29.87
CA SER A 527 -17.12 5.53 29.61
C SER A 527 -17.74 5.06 30.92
N ALA A 528 -19.04 5.23 31.05
CA ALA A 528 -19.78 4.94 32.28
C ALA A 528 -19.93 3.43 32.49
N GLY A 529 -19.86 3.00 33.74
CA GLY A 529 -20.11 1.61 34.14
C GLY A 529 -19.32 1.22 35.37
N ALA A 530 -19.37 -0.07 35.71
CA ALA A 530 -18.63 -0.64 36.82
C ALA A 530 -17.81 -1.84 36.35
N ALA A 531 -16.52 -1.85 36.69
CA ALA A 531 -15.58 -2.90 36.32
C ALA A 531 -14.75 -3.32 37.54
N ARG A 532 -14.34 -4.57 37.58
CA ARG A 532 -13.45 -5.11 38.60
C ARG A 532 -12.48 -6.11 37.97
N GLY A 533 -11.19 -5.94 38.25
CA GLY A 533 -10.16 -6.84 37.76
C GLY A 533 -8.80 -6.57 38.39
N PRO A 534 -7.81 -7.44 38.19
CA PRO A 534 -6.42 -7.13 38.50
C PRO A 534 -5.96 -5.92 37.66
N LEU A 535 -5.19 -5.04 38.27
CA LEU A 535 -4.57 -3.90 37.60
C LEU A 535 -3.39 -4.40 36.76
N LEU A 536 -3.39 -4.04 35.47
CA LEU A 536 -2.30 -4.26 34.54
C LEU A 536 -1.78 -2.90 34.06
N ILE A 537 -0.60 -2.50 34.51
CA ILE A 537 0.04 -1.23 34.20
C ILE A 537 0.91 -1.41 32.96
N LEU A 538 0.63 -0.63 31.93
CA LEU A 538 1.45 -0.58 30.73
C LEU A 538 2.48 0.54 30.89
N PRO A 539 3.78 0.27 30.66
CA PRO A 539 4.78 1.32 30.66
C PRO A 539 4.53 2.30 29.51
N ASP A 540 4.79 3.58 29.73
CA ASP A 540 4.82 4.57 28.65
C ASP A 540 6.06 4.30 27.78
N ASP A 541 5.86 3.54 26.70
CA ASP A 541 6.90 3.11 25.79
C ASP A 541 6.66 3.74 24.42
N GLU A 542 7.76 4.14 23.75
CA GLU A 542 7.79 4.63 22.37
C GLU A 542 7.03 3.70 21.41
N THR A 543 6.99 2.40 21.73
CA THR A 543 6.24 1.37 20.98
C THR A 543 4.73 1.62 20.98
N LEU A 544 4.10 1.92 22.13
CA LEU A 544 2.66 2.21 22.21
C LEU A 544 2.31 3.50 21.49
N THR A 545 3.19 4.50 21.61
CA THR A 545 3.09 5.77 20.90
C THR A 545 3.17 5.55 19.39
N ARG A 546 4.18 4.82 18.90
CA ARG A 546 4.36 4.48 17.48
C ARG A 546 3.18 3.69 16.91
N LEU A 547 2.69 2.68 17.63
CA LEU A 547 1.54 1.87 17.21
C LEU A 547 0.21 2.65 17.22
N SER A 548 0.13 3.73 17.99
CA SER A 548 -1.05 4.61 18.05
C SER A 548 -0.97 5.81 17.09
N ILE A 549 0.21 6.13 16.58
CA ILE A 549 0.44 7.11 15.51
C ILE A 549 0.06 6.52 14.13
N ALA A 550 0.03 5.19 14.01
CA ALA A 550 -0.37 4.48 12.81
C ALA A 550 -1.87 4.67 12.49
N PRO A 551 -2.30 4.75 11.22
CA PRO A 551 -3.69 5.06 10.83
C PRO A 551 -4.74 3.95 11.13
N ILE A 552 -4.39 2.97 11.95
CA ILE A 552 -4.97 1.61 12.03
C ILE A 552 -6.40 1.52 12.58
N VAL A 553 -7.03 2.59 13.05
CA VAL A 553 -8.34 2.48 13.73
C VAL A 553 -9.47 3.01 12.86
N SER A 554 -9.93 2.15 11.95
CA SER A 554 -11.26 2.26 11.34
C SER A 554 -12.32 2.03 12.42
N ILE A 555 -13.28 2.95 12.50
CA ILE A 555 -14.39 2.97 13.47
C ILE A 555 -15.37 1.78 13.29
N LYS A 556 -15.25 1.02 12.20
CA LYS A 556 -15.97 -0.25 12.05
C LYS A 556 -15.00 -1.41 12.25
N GLY A 557 -15.12 -2.06 13.40
CA GLY A 557 -14.55 -3.37 13.62
C GLY A 557 -15.10 -4.34 12.58
N ASP A 558 -14.30 -4.62 11.55
CA ASP A 558 -14.11 -5.94 10.95
C ASP A 558 -13.14 -5.87 9.77
N ALA A 559 -12.42 -6.99 9.59
CA ALA A 559 -11.58 -7.45 8.47
C ALA A 559 -10.04 -7.29 8.58
N ASP A 560 -9.40 -8.41 8.95
CA ASP A 560 -8.13 -8.98 8.46
C ASP A 560 -6.91 -8.09 8.23
N VAL A 561 -6.18 -7.77 9.30
CA VAL A 561 -4.78 -7.27 9.26
C VAL A 561 -3.96 -8.02 10.32
N PRO A 562 -2.73 -8.51 10.04
CA PRO A 562 -1.95 -9.29 11.01
C PRO A 562 -1.62 -8.47 12.26
N GLU A 563 -1.83 -9.09 13.42
CA GLU A 563 -1.63 -8.48 14.73
C GLU A 563 -0.17 -8.03 14.94
N SER A 564 0.02 -6.82 15.49
CA SER A 564 1.32 -6.39 16.01
C SER A 564 1.78 -7.37 17.09
N HIS A 565 3.01 -7.90 16.99
CA HIS A 565 3.58 -8.78 18.02
C HIS A 565 3.47 -8.21 19.44
N TYR A 566 3.49 -6.88 19.59
CA TYR A 566 3.26 -6.23 20.88
C TYR A 566 1.84 -6.50 21.41
N ILE A 567 0.81 -6.37 20.57
CA ILE A 567 -0.58 -6.63 20.94
C ILE A 567 -0.84 -8.12 21.12
N THR A 568 -0.29 -8.98 20.27
CA THR A 568 -0.38 -10.44 20.46
C THR A 568 0.23 -10.87 21.79
N ASN A 569 1.44 -10.42 22.11
CA ASN A 569 2.07 -10.70 23.41
C ASN A 569 1.27 -10.12 24.58
N LEU A 570 0.62 -8.95 24.40
CA LEU A 570 -0.21 -8.35 25.43
C LEU A 570 -1.52 -9.14 25.64
N LEU A 571 -2.15 -9.62 24.58
CA LEU A 571 -3.33 -10.49 24.63
C LEU A 571 -2.99 -11.84 25.28
N GLU A 572 -1.83 -12.42 24.99
CA GLU A 572 -1.32 -13.62 25.66
C GLU A 572 -1.15 -13.38 27.16
N ARG A 573 -0.52 -12.27 27.57
CA ARG A 573 -0.40 -11.88 28.99
C ARG A 573 -1.76 -11.69 29.67
N ILE A 574 -2.73 -11.10 28.97
CA ILE A 574 -4.09 -10.92 29.49
C ILE A 574 -4.78 -12.28 29.68
N ALA A 575 -4.59 -13.22 28.76
CA ALA A 575 -5.17 -14.55 28.82
C ALA A 575 -4.62 -15.41 29.98
N GLU A 576 -3.41 -15.13 30.45
CA GLU A 576 -2.81 -15.79 31.62
C GLU A 576 -3.39 -15.31 32.97
N LEU A 577 -4.11 -14.18 32.99
CA LEU A 577 -4.70 -13.64 34.21
C LEU A 577 -5.99 -14.39 34.58
N PRO A 578 -6.26 -14.60 35.88
CA PRO A 578 -7.42 -15.37 36.34
C PRO A 578 -8.77 -14.70 36.04
N THR A 579 -8.77 -13.39 35.80
CA THR A 579 -9.95 -12.59 35.41
C THR A 579 -9.52 -11.44 34.51
N PRO A 580 -10.38 -10.95 33.60
CA PRO A 580 -10.06 -9.79 32.75
C PRO A 580 -9.56 -8.60 33.57
N PRO A 581 -8.42 -7.98 33.20
CA PRO A 581 -7.82 -6.91 33.98
C PRO A 581 -8.49 -5.56 33.77
N ILE A 582 -8.20 -4.61 34.65
CA ILE A 582 -8.32 -3.18 34.34
C ILE A 582 -6.96 -2.72 33.85
N VAL A 583 -6.89 -2.24 32.60
CA VAL A 583 -5.64 -1.78 31.99
C VAL A 583 -5.41 -0.32 32.35
N TYR A 584 -4.25 -0.02 32.94
CA TYR A 584 -3.78 1.34 33.17
C TYR A 584 -2.70 1.72 32.17
N ALA A 585 -2.83 2.89 31.55
CA ALA A 585 -1.81 3.46 30.67
C ALA A 585 -1.72 4.97 30.87
N ASP A 586 -0.59 5.58 30.51
CA ASP A 586 -0.45 7.03 30.67
C ASP A 586 -1.41 7.83 29.79
N ARG A 587 -1.79 7.28 28.62
CA ARG A 587 -2.65 7.95 27.62
C ARG A 587 -3.62 6.94 26.96
N PRO A 588 -4.77 7.38 26.43
CA PRO A 588 -5.73 6.54 25.71
C PRO A 588 -5.25 6.23 24.28
N TYR A 589 -4.20 5.42 24.20
CA TYR A 589 -3.58 4.95 22.96
C TYR A 589 -4.59 4.18 22.09
N VAL A 590 -4.87 4.66 20.88
CA VAL A 590 -5.93 4.11 20.01
C VAL A 590 -5.77 2.61 19.72
N ILE A 591 -4.53 2.12 19.69
CA ILE A 591 -4.22 0.68 19.51
C ILE A 591 -4.82 -0.21 20.62
N LEU A 592 -5.07 0.35 21.82
CA LEU A 592 -5.68 -0.37 22.94
C LEU A 592 -7.15 -0.75 22.69
N SER A 593 -7.79 -0.20 21.64
CA SER A 593 -9.11 -0.65 21.16
C SER A 593 -9.13 -2.15 20.86
N ARG A 594 -7.99 -2.75 20.47
CA ARG A 594 -7.86 -4.19 20.25
C ARG A 594 -8.02 -5.04 21.50
N LEU A 595 -7.94 -4.44 22.68
CA LEU A 595 -8.13 -5.13 23.96
C LEU A 595 -9.61 -5.15 24.39
N ILE A 596 -10.49 -4.42 23.69
CA ILE A 596 -11.93 -4.45 23.93
C ILE A 596 -12.43 -5.89 23.74
N GLY A 597 -13.25 -6.36 24.69
CA GLY A 597 -13.69 -7.77 24.76
C GLY A 597 -12.73 -8.70 25.53
N HIS A 598 -11.49 -8.28 25.77
CA HIS A 598 -10.49 -9.05 26.55
C HIS A 598 -10.20 -8.46 27.93
N VAL A 599 -10.64 -7.24 28.22
CA VAL A 599 -10.40 -6.52 29.49
C VAL A 599 -11.71 -6.17 30.20
N ALA A 600 -11.63 -5.95 31.51
CA ALA A 600 -12.77 -5.51 32.32
C ALA A 600 -13.03 -3.99 32.21
N GLY A 601 -12.00 -3.19 31.96
CA GLY A 601 -12.10 -1.73 31.87
C GLY A 601 -10.75 -1.05 31.67
N PHE A 602 -10.77 0.28 31.54
CA PHE A 602 -9.55 1.08 31.34
C PHE A 602 -9.41 2.22 32.35
N ALA A 603 -8.17 2.55 32.70
CA ALA A 603 -7.82 3.73 33.48
C ALA A 603 -6.65 4.47 32.82
N PHE A 604 -6.68 5.80 32.78
CA PHE A 604 -5.61 6.58 32.14
C PHE A 604 -5.07 7.70 33.04
N ALA A 605 -3.78 8.00 32.97
CA ALA A 605 -3.18 9.13 33.69
C ALA A 605 -3.69 10.48 33.13
N GLY A 606 -3.79 10.59 31.81
CA GLY A 606 -4.38 11.73 31.09
C GLY A 606 -5.03 11.28 29.78
N GLY A 607 -5.90 12.11 29.20
CA GLY A 607 -6.56 11.79 27.92
C GLY A 607 -7.75 12.69 27.63
N SER A 608 -8.04 12.93 26.34
CA SER A 608 -9.25 13.66 25.91
C SER A 608 -10.46 12.74 25.97
N ASP A 609 -11.58 13.26 26.47
CA ASP A 609 -12.87 12.58 26.44
C ASP A 609 -13.34 12.33 24.98
N LEU A 610 -12.77 13.02 23.99
CA LEU A 610 -13.17 12.95 22.58
C LEU A 610 -12.18 12.18 21.69
N CYS A 611 -11.15 11.55 22.25
CA CYS A 611 -10.23 10.73 21.46
C CYS A 611 -10.91 9.47 20.90
N HIS A 612 -10.40 8.94 19.77
CA HIS A 612 -10.96 7.77 19.10
C HIS A 612 -11.14 6.54 20.02
N LEU A 613 -10.18 6.28 20.92
CA LEU A 613 -10.31 5.18 21.88
C LEU A 613 -11.48 5.40 22.84
N ALA A 614 -11.67 6.63 23.33
CA ALA A 614 -12.76 6.95 24.24
C ALA A 614 -14.14 6.76 23.60
N ILE A 615 -14.26 6.99 22.29
CA ILE A 615 -15.49 6.73 21.53
C ILE A 615 -15.76 5.22 21.46
N LEU A 616 -14.80 4.42 21.02
CA LEU A 616 -14.95 2.96 20.89
C LEU A 616 -15.28 2.29 22.23
N ILE A 617 -14.60 2.71 23.30
CA ILE A 617 -14.85 2.22 24.66
C ILE A 617 -16.30 2.51 25.11
N ARG A 618 -16.92 3.63 24.69
CA ARG A 618 -18.33 3.95 24.98
C ARG A 618 -19.30 3.08 24.16
N GLU A 619 -19.01 2.90 22.88
CA GLU A 619 -19.81 2.08 21.96
C GLU A 619 -19.89 0.64 22.44
N ASP A 620 -18.76 0.07 22.88
CA ASP A 620 -18.68 -1.29 23.44
C ASP A 620 -19.05 -1.39 24.93
N HIS A 621 -19.50 -0.28 25.54
CA HIS A 621 -19.92 -0.21 26.94
C HIS A 621 -18.86 -0.71 27.95
N VAL A 622 -17.58 -0.52 27.62
CA VAL A 622 -16.47 -0.89 28.51
C VAL A 622 -16.22 0.26 29.50
N PRO A 623 -16.23 0.04 30.83
CA PRO A 623 -16.02 1.12 31.79
C PRO A 623 -14.61 1.73 31.71
N ALA A 624 -14.51 3.06 31.68
CA ALA A 624 -13.22 3.75 31.61
C ALA A 624 -13.16 5.13 32.30
N ILE A 625 -12.00 5.46 32.88
CA ILE A 625 -11.78 6.70 33.65
C ILE A 625 -10.39 7.29 33.42
N VAL A 626 -10.26 8.62 33.46
CA VAL A 626 -8.98 9.34 33.59
C VAL A 626 -8.74 9.66 35.07
N ALA A 627 -7.74 9.04 35.68
CA ALA A 627 -7.32 9.25 37.05
C ALA A 627 -5.85 8.83 37.26
N ASN A 628 -5.06 9.67 37.91
CA ASN A 628 -3.65 9.35 38.24
C ASN A 628 -3.54 8.24 39.30
N LEU A 629 -2.58 7.33 39.12
CA LEU A 629 -2.18 6.37 40.17
C LEU A 629 -1.21 7.00 41.18
N PRO A 630 -1.29 6.63 42.47
CA PRO A 630 -0.25 6.91 43.46
C PRO A 630 1.07 6.17 43.15
N ASP A 631 2.21 6.77 43.51
CA ASP A 631 3.56 6.25 43.23
C ASP A 631 3.86 4.86 43.85
N ASP A 632 3.05 4.39 44.80
CA ASP A 632 3.21 3.12 45.53
C ASP A 632 2.40 1.95 44.94
N VAL A 633 1.71 2.14 43.80
CA VAL A 633 0.87 1.13 43.15
C VAL A 633 1.60 0.41 42.01
N GLY A 634 1.53 -0.92 41.98
CA GLY A 634 2.11 -1.77 40.93
C GLY A 634 1.14 -2.84 40.40
N ASP A 635 1.59 -3.64 39.44
CA ASP A 635 0.81 -4.74 38.84
C ASP A 635 0.21 -5.69 39.90
N GLY A 636 -1.00 -6.20 39.62
CA GLY A 636 -1.67 -7.21 40.47
C GLY A 636 -2.51 -6.65 41.62
N HIS A 637 -2.54 -5.33 41.84
CA HIS A 637 -3.53 -4.70 42.72
C HIS A 637 -4.95 -4.97 42.22
N LEU A 638 -5.92 -5.13 43.13
CA LEU A 638 -7.32 -5.22 42.71
C LEU A 638 -7.85 -3.81 42.43
N ALA A 639 -8.19 -3.55 41.18
CA ALA A 639 -8.80 -2.30 40.74
C ALA A 639 -10.31 -2.45 40.56
N ILE A 640 -11.05 -1.43 40.98
CA ILE A 640 -12.50 -1.34 40.83
C ILE A 640 -12.83 0.04 40.26
N ILE A 641 -13.43 0.07 39.08
CA ILE A 641 -14.07 1.27 38.53
C ILE A 641 -15.54 1.23 38.96
N ASP A 642 -16.01 2.29 39.59
CA ASP A 642 -17.41 2.43 39.99
C ASP A 642 -17.85 3.89 39.80
N ASN A 643 -18.73 4.12 38.83
CA ASN A 643 -19.39 5.42 38.61
C ASN A 643 -18.41 6.61 38.61
N GLY A 644 -17.37 6.53 37.78
CA GLY A 644 -16.39 7.62 37.64
C GLY A 644 -15.40 7.71 38.81
N ARG A 645 -15.19 6.61 39.56
CA ARG A 645 -14.15 6.50 40.59
C ARG A 645 -13.31 5.24 40.39
N LEU A 646 -12.01 5.37 40.61
CA LEU A 646 -11.06 4.26 40.67
C LEU A 646 -10.74 3.94 42.13
N HIS A 647 -11.02 2.70 42.56
CA HIS A 647 -10.65 2.18 43.86
C HIS A 647 -9.59 1.10 43.71
N LEU A 648 -8.52 1.19 44.49
CA LEU A 648 -7.42 0.22 44.48
C LEU A 648 -7.36 -0.49 45.83
N ARG A 649 -7.17 -1.81 45.81
CA ARG A 649 -6.89 -2.62 47.00
C ARG A 649 -5.60 -3.40 46.78
N ALA A 650 -4.76 -3.43 47.81
CA ALA A 650 -3.53 -4.21 47.79
C ALA A 650 -3.81 -5.68 47.40
N PRO A 651 -2.90 -6.33 46.64
CA PRO A 651 -3.02 -7.74 46.34
C PRO A 651 -3.13 -8.51 47.67
N ALA A 652 -4.07 -9.47 47.74
CA ALA A 652 -4.15 -10.34 48.91
C ALA A 652 -2.80 -11.06 49.02
N GLN A 653 -2.11 -10.89 50.15
CA GLN A 653 -0.94 -11.71 50.47
C GLN A 653 -1.41 -13.16 50.49
N THR A 654 -1.03 -13.92 49.47
CA THR A 654 -1.21 -15.39 49.43
C THR A 654 -0.33 -16.05 50.45
#